data_AF-R9LCU2-F1
#
_entry.id   AF-R9LCU2-F1
#
_cell.length_a   1.000
_cell.length_b   1.000
_cell.length_c   1.000
_cell.angle_alpha   90.00
_cell.angle_beta   90.00
_cell.angle_gamma   90.00
#
_symmetry.space_group_name_H-M   'P 1'
#
loop_
_entity.id
_entity.type
_entity.pdbx_description
1 polymer ?
#
loop_
_entity_poly.entity_id
_entity_poly.type
_entity_poly.pdbx_seq_one_letter_code
_entity_poly.pdbx_strand_id
1 'polypeptide(L)'
;MDTSTFQAESVAYAVCQHYGLDTSDYSFGYVAGWSSGKDLKELKASLETIRATAHELITTIDGHLAQLQKERQAQQEQPQAAPLEQAAEQPDPDSVFSKLPPEQQQEMTASVKAMLQTLIDADLKSTGEVSQGTKEAAQAQGFTIAGDGTLEQAEAPQEAAYRLKNGDYLYIQTSETGYDYTLYGPDYKELDGGQLDNPGLSLAEAGKEILAIHELPAGAMEPLTGDRMDDFLEATEQANAIPQPQAWNGIDGLLNGKPFMPEASPADRAAALIELAEKNAPRLGSEERQLIVAYAEAVGDNDKVIGLINRLCEQGYELQKGQMDSFVKSEIESEIAVANAQRQIAQNPAAEPVVTILWSESPHLKDGQQMPLHEAEAVFKELDSASRHEREQTGYIGHWYDKTKFRIDFTMQGQPDSYEGRQDFGDGDGSLIQHIRGYHEYYAQDESWKNHVLHHEGPEAWEADKAQRDMLLHEFVPYMELHCNLAAMEQEARRPLRSGETLTPEQTAYFNAVLDYVKECRPLLNQGQYHLPEPPQLADFDQSLQDYKKQIEAELEQEAAAAGLTVEEYVASDYEAPAQPNFSIYQVPPGPEGRDFRYRSYEDLQADGLSVDRKNYQLVYTAPLDKDTTLDEIYRRFNIEHPSDYKGHSLSTGDIVVFRQDGKQTAYYVDEGADYRQVPEFFAQPEKQLTPDECMTGEQIQTPRGRFYLTDRSREQMEAAGYGFHHQSEDGRYLIMANGTRAFAIPAQPESHIKTAEMSTEQNYNMIDGMMNNAPSMEELEARVKAGEQISLLDVAEAAKAEAKKPKQTRKTTQKQKKPSIRAQLAAAKEEQKKRPPAREKSKEMEV
;
A
#
# COMPACT_ATOMS: atom_id res chain seq x y z
N MET A 1 -11.62 -25.09 15.55
CA MET A 1 -10.23 -25.29 15.11
C MET A 1 -10.06 -26.79 14.90
N ASP A 2 -9.70 -27.20 13.69
CA ASP A 2 -9.77 -28.61 13.28
C ASP A 2 -8.51 -29.39 13.69
N THR A 3 -8.68 -30.67 14.04
CA THR A 3 -7.60 -31.57 14.50
C THR A 3 -6.46 -31.68 13.50
N SER A 4 -6.74 -31.55 12.19
CA SER A 4 -5.75 -31.59 11.12
C SER A 4 -4.81 -30.40 11.14
N THR A 5 -5.32 -29.18 11.36
CA THR A 5 -4.52 -27.95 11.41
C THR A 5 -3.55 -27.97 12.59
N PHE A 6 -4.04 -28.37 13.76
CA PHE A 6 -3.22 -28.54 14.97
C PHE A 6 -2.09 -29.57 14.78
N GLN A 7 -2.39 -30.72 14.17
CA GLN A 7 -1.40 -31.75 13.91
C GLN A 7 -0.34 -31.26 12.92
N ALA A 8 -0.74 -30.56 11.85
CA ALA A 8 0.17 -30.01 10.87
C ALA A 8 1.14 -28.97 11.46
N GLU A 9 0.63 -28.02 12.25
CA GLU A 9 1.44 -26.99 12.90
C GLU A 9 2.39 -27.57 13.95
N SER A 10 1.93 -28.56 14.72
CA SER A 10 2.77 -29.25 15.71
C SER A 10 3.86 -30.10 15.06
N VAL A 11 3.58 -30.69 13.89
CA VAL A 11 4.60 -31.39 13.07
C VAL A 11 5.62 -30.37 12.54
N ALA A 12 5.17 -29.24 12.00
CA ALA A 12 6.05 -28.19 11.49
C ALA A 12 6.98 -27.66 12.58
N TYR A 13 6.46 -27.39 13.78
CA TYR A 13 7.28 -26.99 14.95
C TYR A 13 8.36 -28.03 15.27
N ALA A 14 8.00 -29.31 15.35
CA ALA A 14 8.94 -30.38 15.69
C ALA A 14 10.04 -30.56 14.63
N VAL A 15 9.72 -30.42 13.35
CA VAL A 15 10.68 -30.49 12.24
C VAL A 15 11.59 -29.26 12.25
N CYS A 16 11.04 -28.04 12.39
CA CYS A 16 11.83 -26.81 12.45
C CYS A 16 12.82 -26.80 13.63
N GLN A 17 12.34 -27.19 14.82
CA GLN A 17 13.18 -27.28 16.02
C GLN A 17 14.34 -28.26 15.84
N HIS A 18 14.14 -29.37 15.11
CA HIS A 18 15.18 -30.35 14.84
C HIS A 18 16.36 -29.75 14.04
N TYR A 19 16.06 -28.85 13.10
CA TYR A 19 17.06 -28.13 12.31
C TYR A 19 17.51 -26.80 12.93
N GLY A 20 17.16 -26.55 14.20
CA GLY A 20 17.58 -25.35 14.93
C GLY A 20 16.82 -24.06 14.58
N LEU A 21 15.65 -24.17 13.93
CA LEU A 21 14.79 -23.03 13.61
C LEU A 21 13.74 -22.86 14.71
N ASP A 22 13.79 -21.74 15.43
CA ASP A 22 12.82 -21.43 16.49
C ASP A 22 11.53 -20.86 15.89
N THR A 23 10.44 -21.61 15.99
CA THR A 23 9.08 -21.21 15.56
C THR A 23 8.09 -21.16 16.72
N SER A 24 8.59 -21.10 17.96
CA SER A 24 7.78 -21.17 19.18
C SER A 24 6.72 -20.07 19.29
N ASP A 25 7.05 -18.84 18.90
CA ASP A 25 6.14 -17.67 18.88
C ASP A 25 4.89 -17.88 18.01
N TYR A 26 5.04 -18.64 16.93
CA TYR A 26 3.93 -18.96 16.03
C TYR A 26 3.17 -20.19 16.50
N SER A 27 3.85 -21.29 16.84
CA SER A 27 3.20 -22.60 17.08
C SER A 27 2.55 -22.76 18.45
N PHE A 28 3.03 -22.10 19.51
CA PHE A 28 2.52 -22.34 20.87
C PHE A 28 1.14 -21.75 21.14
N GLY A 29 0.77 -20.65 20.47
CA GLY A 29 -0.57 -20.07 20.56
C GLY A 29 -1.66 -21.04 20.07
N TYR A 30 -1.39 -21.75 18.98
CA TYR A 30 -2.32 -22.74 18.41
C TYR A 30 -2.42 -24.00 19.27
N VAL A 31 -1.30 -24.47 19.84
CA VAL A 31 -1.28 -25.64 20.74
C VAL A 31 -2.05 -25.39 22.03
N ALA A 32 -1.94 -24.19 22.59
CA ALA A 32 -2.67 -23.78 23.80
C ALA A 32 -4.18 -23.62 23.54
N GLY A 33 -4.57 -23.05 22.40
CA GLY A 33 -5.96 -22.85 22.02
C GLY A 33 -6.70 -24.15 21.70
N TRP A 34 -6.07 -25.09 20.98
CA TRP A 34 -6.71 -26.33 20.53
C TRP A 34 -6.86 -27.38 21.63
N SER A 35 -5.92 -27.44 22.58
CA SER A 35 -5.94 -28.42 23.68
C SER A 35 -7.02 -28.14 24.75
N SER A 36 -7.64 -26.97 24.72
CA SER A 36 -8.71 -26.57 25.64
C SER A 36 -10.00 -27.37 25.40
N GLY A 37 -10.39 -28.20 26.38
CA GLY A 37 -11.64 -28.95 26.37
C GLY A 37 -11.63 -30.30 25.64
N LYS A 38 -10.45 -30.79 25.22
CA LYS A 38 -10.28 -32.10 24.54
C LYS A 38 -10.01 -33.24 25.52
N ASP A 39 -10.46 -34.45 25.17
CA ASP A 39 -10.24 -35.63 26.02
C ASP A 39 -8.80 -36.18 25.87
N LEU A 40 -8.35 -36.91 26.91
CA LEU A 40 -6.99 -37.44 27.01
C LEU A 40 -6.63 -38.48 25.93
N LYS A 41 -7.63 -39.11 25.30
CA LYS A 41 -7.45 -40.12 24.27
C LYS A 41 -7.27 -39.48 22.91
N GLU A 42 -8.01 -38.41 22.61
CA GLU A 42 -7.86 -37.58 21.40
C GLU A 42 -6.52 -36.84 21.36
N LEU A 43 -6.07 -36.33 22.51
CA LEU A 43 -4.75 -35.70 22.65
C LEU A 43 -3.63 -36.70 22.38
N LYS A 44 -3.70 -37.90 22.98
CA LYS A 44 -2.69 -38.95 22.76
C LYS A 44 -2.63 -39.44 21.32
N ALA A 45 -3.77 -39.64 20.67
CA ALA A 45 -3.81 -40.04 19.27
C ALA A 45 -3.16 -38.97 18.38
N SER A 46 -3.44 -37.70 18.65
CA SER A 46 -2.85 -36.59 17.88
C SER A 46 -1.35 -36.46 18.11
N LEU A 47 -0.86 -36.62 19.34
CA LEU A 47 0.57 -36.60 19.64
C LEU A 47 1.34 -37.75 18.99
N GLU A 48 0.75 -38.93 18.91
CA GLU A 48 1.35 -40.08 18.21
C GLU A 48 1.43 -39.83 16.70
N THR A 49 0.38 -39.25 16.10
CA THR A 49 0.40 -38.81 14.69
C THR A 49 1.48 -37.75 14.46
N ILE A 50 1.53 -36.72 15.31
CA ILE A 50 2.53 -35.64 15.21
C ILE A 50 3.95 -36.21 15.28
N ARG A 51 4.23 -37.08 16.27
CA ARG A 51 5.55 -37.69 16.43
C ARG A 51 5.94 -38.54 15.22
N ALA A 52 5.02 -39.37 14.72
CA ALA A 52 5.29 -40.26 13.59
C ALA A 52 5.57 -39.46 12.31
N THR A 53 4.73 -38.46 12.00
CA THR A 53 4.87 -37.65 10.78
C THR A 53 6.10 -36.73 10.84
N ALA A 54 6.40 -36.13 11.99
CA ALA A 54 7.62 -35.34 12.15
C ALA A 54 8.89 -36.20 11.98
N HIS A 55 8.90 -37.41 12.54
CA HIS A 55 10.02 -38.34 12.39
C HIS A 55 10.22 -38.78 10.93
N GLU A 56 9.13 -39.06 10.21
CA GLU A 56 9.18 -39.38 8.78
C GLU A 56 9.76 -38.23 7.96
N LEU A 57 9.27 -37.00 8.15
CA LEU A 57 9.75 -35.82 7.44
C LEU A 57 11.23 -35.52 7.73
N ILE A 58 11.65 -35.58 8.99
CA ILE A 58 13.06 -35.40 9.36
C ILE A 58 13.93 -36.43 8.65
N THR A 59 13.54 -37.72 8.72
CA THR A 59 14.31 -38.81 8.09
C THR A 59 14.41 -38.65 6.57
N THR A 60 13.32 -38.22 5.92
CA THR A 60 13.31 -37.97 4.47
C THR A 60 14.21 -36.78 4.10
N ILE A 61 14.13 -35.68 4.84
CA ILE A 61 14.93 -34.48 4.60
C ILE A 61 16.41 -34.77 4.83
N ASP A 62 16.77 -35.45 5.91
CA ASP A 62 18.15 -35.88 6.18
C ASP A 62 18.69 -36.78 5.06
N GLY A 63 17.86 -37.71 4.56
CA GLY A 63 18.20 -38.57 3.43
C GLY A 63 18.46 -37.79 2.14
N HIS A 64 17.62 -36.80 1.83
CA HIS A 64 17.82 -35.91 0.67
C HIS A 64 19.06 -35.02 0.85
N LEU A 65 19.32 -34.51 2.05
CA LEU A 65 20.50 -33.69 2.34
C LEU A 65 21.80 -34.50 2.16
N ALA A 66 21.81 -35.76 2.64
CA ALA A 66 22.93 -36.69 2.43
C ALA A 66 23.13 -37.03 0.94
N GLN A 67 22.05 -37.17 0.17
CA GLN A 67 22.12 -37.41 -1.26
C GLN A 67 22.62 -36.18 -2.03
N LEU A 68 22.15 -34.97 -1.69
CA LEU A 68 22.65 -33.71 -2.26
C LEU A 68 24.11 -33.46 -1.92
N GLN A 69 24.59 -33.89 -0.74
CA GLN A 69 26.01 -33.85 -0.41
C GLN A 69 26.83 -34.81 -1.29
N LYS A 70 26.35 -36.04 -1.51
CA LYS A 70 26.98 -37.00 -2.43
C LYS A 70 26.96 -36.54 -3.89
N GLU A 71 25.86 -35.96 -4.36
CA GLU A 71 25.75 -35.42 -5.72
C GLU A 71 26.68 -34.20 -5.92
N ARG A 72 26.87 -33.38 -4.89
CA ARG A 72 27.81 -32.25 -4.92
C ARG A 72 29.27 -32.71 -4.93
N GLN A 73 29.58 -33.84 -4.28
CA GLN A 73 30.88 -34.51 -4.35
C GLN A 73 31.09 -35.15 -5.75
N ALA A 74 30.10 -35.89 -6.27
CA ALA A 74 30.17 -36.51 -7.59
C ALA A 74 30.22 -35.49 -8.76
N GLN A 75 29.68 -34.29 -8.58
CA GLN A 75 29.78 -33.19 -9.56
C GLN A 75 31.17 -32.52 -9.57
N GLN A 76 32.02 -32.77 -8.56
CA GLN A 76 33.42 -32.33 -8.56
C GLN A 76 34.35 -33.31 -9.29
N GLU A 77 33.89 -34.51 -9.66
CA GLU A 77 34.74 -35.62 -10.14
C GLU A 77 34.40 -36.17 -11.55
N GLN A 78 33.97 -35.36 -12.53
CA GLN A 78 33.78 -35.87 -13.92
C GLN A 78 34.69 -35.24 -14.99
N PRO A 79 35.57 -36.03 -15.62
CA PRO A 79 36.03 -35.84 -17.00
C PRO A 79 35.22 -36.65 -18.04
N GLN A 80 35.30 -36.22 -19.31
CA GLN A 80 34.57 -36.68 -20.51
C GLN A 80 34.95 -38.09 -21.03
N ALA A 81 34.08 -38.65 -21.90
CA ALA A 81 33.88 -40.09 -22.14
C ALA A 81 34.49 -40.77 -23.42
N ALA A 82 34.79 -42.09 -23.27
CA ALA A 82 34.62 -43.28 -24.16
C ALA A 82 35.49 -43.45 -25.46
N PRO A 83 35.63 -44.66 -26.13
CA PRO A 83 34.97 -45.99 -25.95
C PRO A 83 35.78 -47.34 -26.24
N LEU A 84 35.23 -48.48 -25.75
CA LEU A 84 35.13 -49.86 -26.32
C LEU A 84 36.33 -50.87 -26.54
N GLU A 85 36.05 -52.13 -26.13
CA GLU A 85 36.35 -53.46 -26.74
C GLU A 85 37.54 -54.39 -26.31
N GLN A 86 37.14 -55.51 -25.68
CA GLN A 86 37.47 -56.96 -25.86
C GLN A 86 38.91 -57.55 -25.87
N ALA A 87 39.00 -58.66 -25.11
CA ALA A 87 39.73 -59.93 -25.32
C ALA A 87 41.22 -60.09 -24.90
N ALA A 88 41.46 -61.04 -23.99
CA ALA A 88 42.19 -62.31 -24.23
C ALA A 88 42.95 -62.83 -22.99
N GLU A 89 42.93 -64.15 -22.87
CA GLU A 89 43.59 -65.04 -21.91
C GLU A 89 45.10 -64.77 -21.66
N GLN A 90 45.46 -64.90 -20.37
CA GLN A 90 46.66 -65.53 -19.76
C GLN A 90 47.75 -66.09 -20.71
N PRO A 91 49.05 -65.95 -20.39
CA PRO A 91 49.68 -66.97 -19.53
C PRO A 91 50.79 -66.50 -18.55
N ASP A 92 50.88 -67.25 -17.45
CA ASP A 92 51.99 -67.37 -16.48
C ASP A 92 53.33 -67.74 -17.15
N PRO A 93 54.50 -67.41 -16.56
CA PRO A 93 55.27 -68.50 -15.97
C PRO A 93 56.13 -68.17 -14.73
N ASP A 94 55.94 -69.02 -13.71
CA ASP A 94 56.97 -69.79 -13.00
C ASP A 94 57.96 -69.07 -12.07
N SER A 95 57.57 -69.02 -10.79
CA SER A 95 58.47 -69.38 -9.69
C SER A 95 57.96 -70.64 -9.01
N VAL A 96 58.85 -71.63 -8.83
CA VAL A 96 58.57 -72.94 -8.19
C VAL A 96 57.95 -72.78 -6.79
N PHE A 97 58.10 -71.60 -6.17
CA PHE A 97 57.53 -71.22 -4.89
C PHE A 97 55.99 -71.19 -4.89
N SER A 98 55.36 -70.74 -5.98
CA SER A 98 53.89 -70.62 -6.11
C SER A 98 53.18 -71.97 -6.26
N LYS A 99 53.93 -73.06 -6.49
CA LYS A 99 53.42 -74.43 -6.66
C LYS A 99 53.42 -75.25 -5.36
N LEU A 100 53.92 -74.69 -4.26
CA LEU A 100 53.87 -75.34 -2.94
C LEU A 100 52.48 -75.20 -2.30
N PRO A 101 52.00 -76.21 -1.54
CA PRO A 101 50.79 -76.07 -0.75
C PRO A 101 50.88 -74.88 0.23
N PRO A 102 49.77 -74.19 0.54
CA PRO A 102 49.77 -73.00 1.40
C PRO A 102 50.44 -73.22 2.77
N GLU A 103 50.29 -74.42 3.34
CA GLU A 103 50.92 -74.81 4.60
C GLU A 103 52.46 -74.84 4.50
N GLN A 104 53.02 -75.28 3.37
CA GLN A 104 54.47 -75.31 3.15
C GLN A 104 55.05 -73.93 2.80
N GLN A 105 54.27 -73.07 2.13
CA GLN A 105 54.64 -71.67 1.93
C GLN A 105 54.68 -70.92 3.27
N GLN A 106 53.69 -71.14 4.14
CA GLN A 106 53.66 -70.54 5.48
C GLN A 106 54.79 -71.07 6.38
N GLU A 107 55.14 -72.35 6.32
CA GLU A 107 56.30 -72.89 7.04
C GLU A 107 57.64 -72.30 6.54
N MET A 108 57.83 -72.13 5.22
CA MET A 108 59.02 -71.47 4.68
C MET A 108 59.11 -70.00 5.09
N THR A 109 58.00 -69.26 5.05
CA THR A 109 57.94 -67.85 5.48
C THR A 109 58.21 -67.71 6.98
N ALA A 110 57.70 -68.62 7.81
CA ALA A 110 57.99 -68.65 9.24
C ALA A 110 59.47 -68.97 9.53
N SER A 111 60.09 -69.87 8.74
CA SER A 111 61.51 -70.21 8.85
C SER A 111 62.42 -69.04 8.45
N VAL A 112 62.10 -68.34 7.35
CA VAL A 112 62.82 -67.14 6.90
C VAL A 112 62.67 -66.01 7.93
N LYS A 113 61.46 -65.80 8.48
CA LYS A 113 61.22 -64.82 9.54
C LYS A 113 62.03 -65.14 10.81
N ALA A 114 62.09 -66.40 11.23
CA ALA A 114 62.88 -66.82 12.39
C ALA A 114 64.39 -66.64 12.17
N MET A 115 64.89 -66.92 10.97
CA MET A 115 66.30 -66.72 10.61
C MET A 115 66.68 -65.24 10.62
N LEU A 116 65.85 -64.38 10.04
CA LEU A 116 66.05 -62.93 10.05
C LEU A 116 65.95 -62.35 11.47
N GLN A 117 65.01 -62.83 12.29
CA GLN A 117 64.90 -62.41 13.69
C GLN A 117 66.16 -62.78 14.49
N THR A 118 66.73 -63.96 14.22
CA THR A 118 67.97 -64.39 14.87
C THR A 118 69.17 -63.51 14.51
N LEU A 119 69.23 -63.03 13.25
CA LEU A 119 70.27 -62.09 12.81
C LEU A 119 70.11 -60.71 13.46
N ILE A 120 68.86 -60.24 13.59
CA ILE A 120 68.53 -58.98 14.27
C ILE A 120 68.91 -59.05 15.75
N ASP A 121 68.54 -60.12 16.44
CA ASP A 121 68.86 -60.32 17.86
C ASP A 121 70.39 -60.43 18.07
N ALA A 122 71.11 -61.05 17.13
CA ALA A 122 72.57 -61.15 17.17
C ALA A 122 73.26 -59.79 16.97
N ASP A 123 72.77 -58.97 16.04
CA ASP A 123 73.26 -57.61 15.82
C ASP A 123 72.98 -56.72 17.04
N LEU A 124 71.74 -56.71 17.55
CA LEU A 124 71.38 -55.95 18.75
C LEU A 124 72.21 -56.38 19.97
N LYS A 125 72.51 -57.67 20.12
CA LYS A 125 73.31 -58.18 21.25
C LYS A 125 74.80 -57.90 21.11
N SER A 126 75.31 -57.73 19.89
CA SER A 126 76.76 -57.52 19.64
C SER A 126 77.13 -56.05 19.49
N THR A 127 76.31 -55.25 18.81
CA THR A 127 76.58 -53.85 18.47
C THR A 127 75.59 -52.85 19.07
N GLY A 128 74.47 -53.32 19.65
CA GLY A 128 73.42 -52.46 20.20
C GLY A 128 72.47 -51.88 19.13
N GLU A 129 72.79 -52.06 17.86
CA GLU A 129 72.02 -51.61 16.70
C GLU A 129 71.99 -52.73 15.65
N VAL A 130 70.89 -52.84 14.89
CA VAL A 130 70.76 -53.79 13.78
C VAL A 130 71.66 -53.36 12.62
N SER A 131 72.47 -54.28 12.10
CA SER A 131 73.37 -53.96 10.99
C SER A 131 72.61 -53.66 9.70
N GLN A 132 73.21 -52.83 8.86
CA GLN A 132 72.62 -52.43 7.58
C GLN A 132 72.35 -53.63 6.66
N GLY A 133 73.23 -54.64 6.66
CA GLY A 133 73.03 -55.85 5.86
C GLY A 133 71.82 -56.68 6.32
N THR A 134 71.54 -56.70 7.62
CA THR A 134 70.37 -57.38 8.20
C THR A 134 69.08 -56.59 7.93
N LYS A 135 69.13 -55.25 7.96
CA LYS A 135 68.00 -54.38 7.56
C LYS A 135 67.61 -54.59 6.10
N GLU A 136 68.59 -54.62 5.20
CA GLU A 136 68.37 -54.85 3.77
C GLU A 136 67.84 -56.26 3.48
N ALA A 137 68.35 -57.28 4.19
CA ALA A 137 67.86 -58.65 4.07
C ALA A 137 66.41 -58.82 4.57
N ALA A 138 66.03 -58.14 5.65
CA ALA A 138 64.66 -58.12 6.15
C ALA A 138 63.71 -57.44 5.15
N GLN A 139 64.12 -56.27 4.62
CA GLN A 139 63.34 -55.52 3.63
C GLN A 139 63.19 -56.29 2.31
N ALA A 140 64.26 -56.96 1.84
CA ALA A 140 64.21 -57.78 0.62
C ALA A 140 63.27 -59.01 0.74
N GLN A 141 62.93 -59.41 1.96
CA GLN A 141 61.96 -60.48 2.25
C GLN A 141 60.58 -59.94 2.66
N GLY A 142 60.35 -58.63 2.55
CA GLY A 142 59.04 -58.00 2.80
C GLY A 142 58.72 -57.73 4.28
N PHE A 143 59.74 -57.59 5.12
CA PHE A 143 59.57 -57.29 6.55
C PHE A 143 60.16 -55.93 6.94
N THR A 144 59.50 -55.25 7.87
CA THR A 144 59.99 -54.06 8.58
C THR A 144 60.47 -54.45 9.98
N ILE A 145 61.39 -53.67 10.55
CA ILE A 145 61.92 -53.91 11.90
C ILE A 145 61.37 -52.80 12.80
N ALA A 146 60.54 -53.17 13.77
CA ALA A 146 59.99 -52.25 14.75
C ALA A 146 61.09 -51.72 15.69
N GLY A 147 60.83 -50.60 16.36
CA GLY A 147 61.82 -49.92 17.23
C GLY A 147 62.31 -50.76 18.42
N ASP A 148 61.64 -51.86 18.74
CA ASP A 148 62.04 -52.84 19.76
C ASP A 148 62.85 -54.02 19.20
N GLY A 149 63.13 -54.05 17.89
CA GLY A 149 63.88 -55.10 17.21
C GLY A 149 63.03 -56.25 16.66
N THR A 150 61.70 -56.18 16.72
CA THR A 150 60.83 -57.24 16.19
C THR A 150 60.55 -57.10 14.69
N LEU A 151 60.48 -58.23 13.97
CA LEU A 151 60.09 -58.27 12.56
C LEU A 151 58.58 -58.24 12.37
N GLU A 152 58.11 -57.17 11.76
CA GLU A 152 56.73 -56.97 11.32
C GLU A 152 56.63 -57.15 9.80
N GLN A 153 55.47 -57.60 9.33
CA GLN A 153 55.23 -57.68 7.89
C GLN A 153 55.04 -56.26 7.37
N ALA A 154 55.78 -55.85 6.34
CA ALA A 154 55.67 -54.50 5.81
C ALA A 154 54.22 -54.25 5.36
N GLU A 155 53.56 -53.22 5.92
CA GLU A 155 52.29 -52.74 5.38
C GLU A 155 52.54 -52.27 3.93
N ALA A 156 51.56 -52.54 3.04
CA ALA A 156 51.67 -52.12 1.65
C ALA A 156 51.80 -50.59 1.62
N PRO A 157 52.77 -50.03 0.86
CA PRO A 157 52.92 -48.58 0.75
C PRO A 157 51.59 -47.97 0.28
N GLN A 158 51.11 -46.96 1.00
CA GLN A 158 49.87 -46.23 0.68
C GLN A 158 50.09 -45.14 -0.36
N GLU A 159 51.36 -44.83 -0.68
CA GLU A 159 51.74 -43.83 -1.67
C GLU A 159 53.06 -44.18 -2.37
N ALA A 160 53.25 -43.65 -3.57
CA ALA A 160 54.51 -43.70 -4.30
C ALA A 160 54.67 -42.50 -5.22
N ALA A 161 55.89 -41.95 -5.30
CA ALA A 161 56.26 -41.01 -6.36
C ALA A 161 57.31 -41.59 -7.29
N TYR A 162 57.24 -41.21 -8.55
CA TYR A 162 58.13 -41.66 -9.61
C TYR A 162 58.66 -40.47 -10.40
N ARG A 163 59.96 -40.47 -10.70
CA ARG A 163 60.55 -39.59 -11.72
C ARG A 163 60.49 -40.27 -13.08
N LEU A 164 59.96 -39.55 -14.07
CA LEU A 164 59.82 -40.00 -15.45
C LEU A 164 61.03 -39.58 -16.29
N LYS A 165 61.28 -40.29 -17.39
CA LYS A 165 62.44 -40.03 -18.27
C LYS A 165 62.43 -38.66 -18.95
N ASN A 166 61.25 -38.08 -19.14
CA ASN A 166 61.08 -36.75 -19.73
C ASN A 166 61.36 -35.62 -18.73
N GLY A 167 61.58 -35.93 -17.44
CA GLY A 167 61.82 -34.96 -16.38
C GLY A 167 60.59 -34.65 -15.52
N ASP A 168 59.44 -35.21 -15.88
CA ASP A 168 58.19 -35.06 -15.13
C ASP A 168 58.16 -36.01 -13.92
N TYR A 169 57.18 -35.79 -13.05
CA TYR A 169 56.96 -36.61 -11.86
C TYR A 169 55.53 -37.15 -11.84
N LEU A 170 55.36 -38.36 -11.35
CA LEU A 170 54.07 -39.00 -11.12
C LEU A 170 53.96 -39.35 -9.64
N TYR A 171 52.97 -38.81 -8.95
CA TYR A 171 52.63 -39.14 -7.58
C TYR A 171 51.33 -39.94 -7.55
N ILE A 172 51.29 -41.01 -6.77
CA ILE A 172 50.16 -41.95 -6.69
C ILE A 172 49.88 -42.25 -5.22
N GLN A 173 48.62 -42.16 -4.82
CA GLN A 173 48.12 -42.46 -3.48
C GLN A 173 46.99 -43.49 -3.56
N THR A 174 46.89 -44.39 -2.58
CA THR A 174 45.76 -45.32 -2.47
C THR A 174 44.50 -44.57 -2.03
N SER A 175 43.38 -44.80 -2.72
CA SER A 175 42.07 -44.27 -2.36
C SER A 175 41.04 -45.40 -2.12
N GLU A 176 39.84 -45.08 -1.65
CA GLU A 176 38.82 -46.09 -1.28
C GLU A 176 38.38 -46.98 -2.46
N THR A 177 38.47 -46.47 -3.69
CA THR A 177 38.04 -47.17 -4.92
C THR A 177 39.18 -47.56 -5.86
N GLY A 178 40.43 -47.19 -5.54
CA GLY A 178 41.58 -47.45 -6.40
C GLY A 178 42.79 -46.59 -6.04
N TYR A 179 43.17 -45.69 -6.95
CA TYR A 179 44.34 -44.83 -6.80
C TYR A 179 44.06 -43.41 -7.29
N ASP A 180 44.46 -42.42 -6.49
CA ASP A 180 44.50 -41.02 -6.93
C ASP A 180 45.92 -40.70 -7.40
N TYR A 181 46.05 -39.96 -8.50
CA TYR A 181 47.37 -39.60 -9.02
C TYR A 181 47.43 -38.16 -9.49
N THR A 182 48.64 -37.61 -9.42
CA THR A 182 48.96 -36.26 -9.89
C THR A 182 50.27 -36.31 -10.68
N LEU A 183 50.26 -35.67 -11.84
CA LEU A 183 51.39 -35.56 -12.76
C LEU A 183 51.94 -34.13 -12.67
N TYR A 184 53.22 -34.02 -12.34
CA TYR A 184 53.90 -32.73 -12.18
C TYR A 184 54.95 -32.54 -13.26
N GLY A 185 55.13 -31.30 -13.68
CA GLY A 185 56.21 -30.91 -14.59
C GLY A 185 57.57 -30.87 -13.89
N PRO A 186 58.66 -30.60 -14.64
CA PRO A 186 60.01 -30.53 -14.07
C PRO A 186 60.21 -29.38 -13.08
N ASP A 187 59.28 -28.41 -13.06
CA ASP A 187 59.22 -27.28 -12.13
C ASP A 187 58.30 -27.54 -10.92
N TYR A 188 57.91 -28.80 -10.71
CA TYR A 188 57.02 -29.26 -9.64
C TYR A 188 55.60 -28.70 -9.70
N LYS A 189 55.22 -28.04 -10.80
CA LYS A 189 53.83 -27.58 -11.00
C LYS A 189 52.95 -28.70 -11.48
N GLU A 190 51.73 -28.75 -10.96
CA GLU A 190 50.72 -29.69 -11.40
C GLU A 190 50.39 -29.48 -12.88
N LEU A 191 50.52 -30.56 -13.67
CA LEU A 191 50.16 -30.60 -15.08
C LEU A 191 48.78 -31.21 -15.28
N ASP A 192 48.52 -32.31 -14.58
CA ASP A 192 47.27 -33.08 -14.69
C ASP A 192 47.09 -33.97 -13.46
N GLY A 193 45.86 -34.40 -13.19
CA GLY A 193 45.52 -35.25 -12.06
C GLY A 193 44.23 -36.03 -12.30
N GLY A 194 44.09 -37.18 -11.66
CA GLY A 194 42.90 -38.00 -11.83
C GLY A 194 42.88 -39.23 -10.94
N GLN A 195 41.87 -40.06 -11.17
CA GLN A 195 41.63 -41.27 -10.40
C GLN A 195 41.69 -42.51 -11.31
N LEU A 196 42.25 -43.59 -10.78
CA LEU A 196 42.30 -44.90 -11.41
C LEU A 196 41.54 -45.90 -10.53
N ASP A 197 40.30 -46.22 -10.93
CA ASP A 197 39.43 -47.18 -10.24
C ASP A 197 39.82 -48.64 -10.53
N ASN A 198 40.99 -49.05 -10.04
CA ASN A 198 41.47 -50.42 -10.15
C ASN A 198 42.31 -50.83 -8.93
N PRO A 199 41.65 -51.15 -7.79
CA PRO A 199 42.33 -51.44 -6.52
C PRO A 199 43.09 -52.77 -6.52
N GLY A 200 42.96 -53.57 -7.59
CA GLY A 200 43.65 -54.86 -7.74
C GLY A 200 45.09 -54.75 -8.26
N LEU A 201 45.52 -53.56 -8.70
CA LEU A 201 46.90 -53.32 -9.17
C LEU A 201 47.83 -53.02 -8.01
N SER A 202 49.13 -53.28 -8.15
CA SER A 202 50.14 -52.66 -7.29
C SER A 202 50.40 -51.21 -7.69
N LEU A 203 50.94 -50.37 -6.80
CA LEU A 203 51.31 -48.97 -7.11
C LEU A 203 52.21 -48.84 -8.35
N ALA A 204 53.08 -49.82 -8.60
CA ALA A 204 53.96 -49.84 -9.78
C ALA A 204 53.23 -50.24 -11.07
N GLU A 205 52.14 -51.01 -10.97
CA GLU A 205 51.27 -51.36 -12.10
C GLU A 205 50.28 -50.23 -12.39
N ALA A 206 49.69 -49.63 -11.34
CA ALA A 206 48.87 -48.43 -11.43
C ALA A 206 49.63 -47.30 -12.13
N GLY A 207 50.90 -47.07 -11.77
CA GLY A 207 51.73 -46.07 -12.45
C GLY A 207 51.93 -46.34 -13.94
N LYS A 208 52.05 -47.61 -14.36
CA LYS A 208 52.17 -47.95 -15.79
C LYS A 208 50.85 -47.73 -16.55
N GLU A 209 49.73 -48.03 -15.90
CA GLU A 209 48.39 -47.82 -16.48
C GLU A 209 48.08 -46.33 -16.63
N ILE A 210 48.43 -45.53 -15.61
CA ILE A 210 48.33 -44.07 -15.66
C ILE A 210 49.18 -43.50 -16.79
N LEU A 211 50.44 -43.91 -16.92
CA LEU A 211 51.27 -43.47 -18.06
C LEU A 211 50.68 -43.86 -19.42
N ALA A 212 50.05 -45.03 -19.52
CA ALA A 212 49.39 -45.47 -20.74
C ALA A 212 48.14 -44.63 -21.08
N ILE A 213 47.35 -44.24 -20.06
CA ILE A 213 46.20 -43.32 -20.21
C ILE A 213 46.66 -41.97 -20.76
N HIS A 214 47.80 -41.47 -20.30
CA HIS A 214 48.38 -40.19 -20.73
C HIS A 214 49.22 -40.25 -22.01
N GLU A 215 49.18 -41.37 -22.74
CA GLU A 215 50.00 -41.63 -23.94
C GLU A 215 51.52 -41.43 -23.72
N LEU A 216 51.97 -41.49 -22.46
CA LEU A 216 53.38 -41.33 -22.10
C LEU A 216 54.12 -42.66 -22.26
N PRO A 217 55.37 -42.64 -22.74
CA PRO A 217 56.13 -43.87 -22.90
C PRO A 217 56.35 -44.49 -21.51
N ALA A 218 55.95 -45.75 -21.34
CA ALA A 218 56.17 -46.57 -20.12
C ALA A 218 57.65 -46.83 -19.78
N GLY A 219 58.58 -46.05 -20.35
CA GLY A 219 60.01 -46.18 -20.18
C GLY A 219 60.46 -45.77 -18.78
N ALA A 220 60.78 -46.78 -17.96
CA ALA A 220 61.40 -46.72 -16.63
C ALA A 220 60.98 -45.52 -15.76
N MET A 221 59.89 -45.72 -15.01
CA MET A 221 59.60 -44.95 -13.81
C MET A 221 60.70 -45.23 -12.77
N GLU A 222 61.40 -44.19 -12.33
CA GLU A 222 62.37 -44.31 -11.23
C GLU A 222 61.65 -43.97 -9.92
N PRO A 223 61.50 -44.92 -8.98
CA PRO A 223 60.84 -44.64 -7.71
C PRO A 223 61.66 -43.62 -6.89
N LEU A 224 60.98 -42.65 -6.32
CA LEU A 224 61.53 -41.77 -5.29
C LEU A 224 61.33 -42.43 -3.93
N THR A 225 62.39 -42.54 -3.15
CA THR A 225 62.38 -43.20 -1.83
C THR A 225 63.18 -42.40 -0.80
N GLY A 226 62.79 -42.49 0.47
CA GLY A 226 63.44 -41.80 1.59
C GLY A 226 63.47 -40.28 1.38
N ASP A 227 64.61 -39.65 1.70
CA ASP A 227 64.82 -38.20 1.59
C ASP A 227 64.41 -37.61 0.22
N ARG A 228 64.53 -38.38 -0.88
CA ARG A 228 64.15 -37.91 -2.23
C ARG A 228 62.64 -37.79 -2.43
N MET A 229 61.84 -38.53 -1.66
CA MET A 229 60.39 -38.42 -1.62
C MET A 229 59.99 -37.21 -0.81
N ASP A 230 60.59 -37.04 0.37
CA ASP A 230 60.30 -35.91 1.27
C ASP A 230 60.65 -34.56 0.60
N ASP A 231 61.83 -34.47 -0.04
CA ASP A 231 62.24 -33.30 -0.81
C ASP A 231 61.29 -33.00 -1.98
N PHE A 232 60.74 -34.04 -2.62
CA PHE A 232 59.78 -33.89 -3.71
C PHE A 232 58.43 -33.36 -3.20
N LEU A 233 57.91 -33.92 -2.11
CA LEU A 233 56.65 -33.48 -1.50
C LEU A 233 56.74 -32.03 -0.99
N GLU A 234 57.87 -31.65 -0.37
CA GLU A 234 58.08 -30.26 0.04
C GLU A 234 58.16 -29.31 -1.17
N ALA A 235 58.85 -29.72 -2.24
CA ALA A 235 58.99 -28.90 -3.45
C ALA A 235 57.65 -28.73 -4.20
N THR A 236 56.82 -29.77 -4.29
CA THR A 236 55.48 -29.67 -4.91
C THR A 236 54.53 -28.83 -4.08
N GLU A 237 54.57 -28.94 -2.75
CA GLU A 237 53.78 -28.08 -1.86
C GLU A 237 54.14 -26.60 -2.01
N GLN A 238 55.44 -26.28 -2.06
CA GLN A 238 55.90 -24.90 -2.26
C GLN A 238 55.59 -24.35 -3.67
N ALA A 239 55.73 -25.17 -4.71
CA ALA A 239 55.54 -24.74 -6.10
C ALA A 239 54.06 -24.54 -6.47
N ASN A 240 53.14 -25.26 -5.82
CA ASN A 240 51.70 -25.20 -6.06
C ASN A 240 50.92 -24.46 -4.95
N ALA A 241 51.60 -23.85 -3.99
CA ALA A 241 50.96 -23.03 -2.97
C ALA A 241 50.17 -21.87 -3.60
N ILE A 242 48.84 -21.96 -3.56
CA ILE A 242 47.96 -20.82 -3.84
C ILE A 242 48.18 -19.82 -2.69
N PRO A 243 48.53 -18.54 -2.95
CA PRO A 243 48.63 -17.55 -1.90
C PRO A 243 47.28 -17.46 -1.19
N GLN A 244 47.20 -17.96 0.04
CA GLN A 244 46.00 -17.83 0.84
C GLN A 244 45.73 -16.33 1.06
N PRO A 245 44.50 -15.85 0.85
CA PRO A 245 44.17 -14.48 1.18
C PRO A 245 44.46 -14.26 2.66
N GLN A 246 45.32 -13.29 2.98
CA GLN A 246 45.55 -12.88 4.36
C GLN A 246 44.20 -12.63 5.04
N ALA A 247 44.04 -13.10 6.28
CA ALA A 247 42.87 -12.81 7.10
C ALA A 247 42.58 -11.30 7.07
N TRP A 248 41.34 -10.95 6.72
CA TRP A 248 40.90 -9.56 6.69
C TRP A 248 40.79 -9.05 8.13
N ASN A 249 41.66 -8.12 8.52
CA ASN A 249 41.69 -7.57 9.87
C ASN A 249 40.69 -6.41 10.08
N GLY A 250 39.80 -6.17 9.12
CA GLY A 250 38.90 -5.03 9.11
C GLY A 250 39.60 -3.69 8.85
N ILE A 251 38.87 -2.73 8.30
CA ILE A 251 39.13 -1.32 8.57
C ILE A 251 38.66 -1.10 10.01
N ASP A 252 39.60 -1.20 10.95
CA ASP A 252 39.35 -0.80 12.34
C ASP A 252 39.07 0.70 12.36
N GLY A 253 38.08 1.13 13.15
CA GLY A 253 37.45 2.44 13.12
C GLY A 253 38.43 3.61 13.31
N LEU A 254 39.22 3.93 12.28
CA LEU A 254 40.21 5.01 12.23
C LEU A 254 39.58 6.40 12.37
N LEU A 255 38.27 6.44 12.63
CA LEU A 255 37.46 7.61 12.87
C LEU A 255 36.96 7.53 14.31
N ASN A 256 37.80 7.95 15.27
CA ASN A 256 37.42 8.18 16.67
C ASN A 256 36.37 9.31 16.77
N GLY A 257 35.19 9.14 16.16
CA GLY A 257 34.12 10.14 16.03
C GLY A 257 34.50 11.39 15.23
N LYS A 258 35.61 11.39 14.48
CA LYS A 258 36.04 12.53 13.65
C LYS A 258 35.78 12.26 12.17
N PRO A 259 35.28 13.24 11.39
CA PRO A 259 35.02 13.03 9.97
C PRO A 259 36.31 12.67 9.23
N PHE A 260 36.32 11.51 8.57
CA PHE A 260 37.35 11.16 7.58
C PHE A 260 37.22 12.14 6.42
N MET A 261 38.31 12.75 5.97
CA MET A 261 38.30 13.68 4.81
C MET A 261 37.04 14.59 4.79
N PRO A 262 36.90 15.53 5.75
CA PRO A 262 35.66 16.29 5.96
C PRO A 262 35.21 17.10 4.74
N GLU A 263 36.18 17.53 3.92
CA GLU A 263 35.96 18.34 2.72
C GLU A 263 35.73 17.49 1.45
N ALA A 264 35.86 16.16 1.54
CA ALA A 264 35.68 15.25 0.41
C ALA A 264 34.21 14.83 0.28
N SER A 265 33.78 14.51 -0.94
CA SER A 265 32.42 13.98 -1.15
C SER A 265 32.28 12.59 -0.51
N PRO A 266 31.06 12.12 -0.19
CA PRO A 266 30.86 10.75 0.29
C PRO A 266 31.45 9.69 -0.65
N ALA A 267 31.36 9.89 -1.97
CA ALA A 267 31.96 9.02 -2.97
C ALA A 267 33.50 9.00 -2.90
N ASP A 268 34.14 10.16 -2.79
CA ASP A 268 35.60 10.25 -2.65
C ASP A 268 36.10 9.58 -1.36
N ARG A 269 35.32 9.72 -0.27
CA ARG A 269 35.61 9.03 1.00
C ARG A 269 35.50 7.52 0.86
N ALA A 270 34.44 7.03 0.21
CA ALA A 270 34.26 5.62 -0.06
C ALA A 270 35.39 5.06 -0.94
N ALA A 271 35.77 5.77 -2.00
CA ALA A 271 36.90 5.38 -2.85
C ALA A 271 38.21 5.27 -2.05
N ALA A 272 38.50 6.22 -1.17
CA ALA A 272 39.68 6.17 -0.30
C ALA A 272 39.62 5.01 0.72
N LEU A 273 38.44 4.66 1.23
CA LEU A 273 38.24 3.51 2.11
C LEU A 273 38.41 2.18 1.35
N ILE A 274 37.93 2.09 0.12
CA ILE A 274 38.16 0.95 -0.77
C ILE A 274 39.66 0.78 -1.05
N GLU A 275 40.37 1.86 -1.41
CA GLU A 275 41.83 1.82 -1.61
C GLU A 275 42.56 1.35 -0.34
N LEU A 276 42.11 1.76 0.84
CA LEU A 276 42.66 1.30 2.11
C LEU A 276 42.43 -0.19 2.32
N ALA A 277 41.24 -0.70 2.02
CA ALA A 277 40.91 -2.13 2.16
C ALA A 277 41.73 -3.01 1.21
N GLU A 278 42.00 -2.52 0.01
CA GLU A 278 42.70 -3.28 -1.03
C GLU A 278 44.21 -3.04 -1.09
N LYS A 279 44.75 -2.21 -0.19
CA LYS A 279 46.16 -1.82 -0.16
C LYS A 279 47.14 -3.00 -0.22
N ASN A 280 46.77 -4.13 0.40
CA ASN A 280 47.63 -5.31 0.48
C ASN A 280 47.26 -6.41 -0.54
N ALA A 281 46.01 -6.44 -1.00
CA ALA A 281 45.51 -7.39 -1.99
C ALA A 281 44.13 -6.93 -2.53
N PRO A 282 43.79 -7.20 -3.80
CA PRO A 282 42.42 -7.04 -4.29
C PRO A 282 41.45 -7.90 -3.48
N ARG A 283 40.33 -7.32 -3.05
CA ARG A 283 39.31 -8.00 -2.23
C ARG A 283 37.89 -7.79 -2.71
N LEU A 284 37.66 -6.73 -3.48
CA LEU A 284 36.35 -6.35 -3.97
C LEU A 284 36.32 -6.42 -5.48
N GLY A 285 35.24 -7.00 -6.02
CA GLY A 285 34.97 -6.95 -7.45
C GLY A 285 34.51 -5.56 -7.92
N SER A 286 34.17 -5.45 -9.20
CA SER A 286 33.80 -4.15 -9.78
C SER A 286 32.40 -3.70 -9.36
N GLU A 287 31.48 -4.64 -9.19
CA GLU A 287 30.09 -4.39 -8.82
C GLU A 287 30.00 -4.01 -7.33
N GLU A 288 30.69 -4.75 -6.46
CA GLU A 288 30.82 -4.47 -5.02
C GLU A 288 31.36 -3.04 -4.78
N ARG A 289 32.39 -2.60 -5.52
CA ARG A 289 32.92 -1.23 -5.42
C ARG A 289 31.91 -0.17 -5.81
N GLN A 290 31.18 -0.39 -6.91
CA GLN A 290 30.15 0.55 -7.37
C GLN A 290 29.04 0.69 -6.34
N LEU A 291 28.61 -0.43 -5.74
CA LEU A 291 27.59 -0.44 -4.69
C LEU A 291 28.05 0.23 -3.41
N ILE A 292 29.30 0.03 -2.97
CA ILE A 292 29.88 0.75 -1.81
C ILE A 292 29.84 2.27 -2.03
N VAL A 293 30.18 2.74 -3.23
CA VAL A 293 30.16 4.18 -3.57
C VAL A 293 28.73 4.70 -3.57
N ALA A 294 27.80 4.01 -4.22
CA ALA A 294 26.38 4.39 -4.25
C ALA A 294 25.78 4.42 -2.82
N TYR A 295 26.14 3.43 -1.99
CA TYR A 295 25.76 3.37 -0.58
C TYR A 295 26.28 4.58 0.20
N ALA A 296 27.54 4.95 0.01
CA ALA A 296 28.11 6.11 0.68
C ALA A 296 27.44 7.42 0.27
N GLU A 297 27.10 7.59 -1.01
CA GLU A 297 26.38 8.76 -1.52
C GLU A 297 24.97 8.90 -0.95
N ALA A 298 24.27 7.78 -0.81
CA ALA A 298 22.89 7.74 -0.30
C ALA A 298 22.84 7.88 1.23
N VAL A 299 23.62 7.08 1.95
CA VAL A 299 23.54 6.95 3.42
C VAL A 299 24.32 8.05 4.13
N GLY A 300 25.47 8.48 3.59
CA GLY A 300 26.28 9.56 4.14
C GLY A 300 26.94 9.26 5.51
N ASP A 301 26.79 8.06 6.05
CA ASP A 301 27.36 7.59 7.32
C ASP A 301 28.62 6.75 7.07
N ASN A 302 29.77 7.29 7.48
CA ASN A 302 31.06 6.64 7.25
C ASN A 302 31.20 5.32 8.03
N ASP A 303 30.60 5.19 9.21
CA ASP A 303 30.72 3.98 10.03
C ASP A 303 29.94 2.82 9.39
N LYS A 304 28.77 3.13 8.82
CA LYS A 304 28.01 2.15 8.01
C LYS A 304 28.75 1.74 6.75
N VAL A 305 29.38 2.70 6.05
CA VAL A 305 30.21 2.41 4.85
C VAL A 305 31.40 1.50 5.23
N ILE A 306 32.09 1.78 6.35
CA ILE A 306 33.17 0.92 6.85
C ILE A 306 32.65 -0.49 7.17
N GLY A 307 31.50 -0.58 7.85
CA GLY A 307 30.84 -1.86 8.13
C GLY A 307 30.52 -2.65 6.88
N LEU A 308 30.01 -1.98 5.84
CA LEU A 308 29.71 -2.60 4.54
C LEU A 308 30.99 -3.10 3.85
N ILE A 309 32.04 -2.27 3.78
CA ILE A 309 33.33 -2.65 3.19
C ILE A 309 33.90 -3.87 3.93
N ASN A 310 33.85 -3.88 5.25
CA ASN A 310 34.33 -4.99 6.06
C ASN A 310 33.58 -6.29 5.74
N ARG A 311 32.25 -6.23 5.67
CA ARG A 311 31.38 -7.36 5.32
C ARG A 311 31.72 -7.93 3.93
N LEU A 312 31.84 -7.07 2.93
CA LEU A 312 32.12 -7.48 1.54
C LEU A 312 33.56 -8.01 1.39
N CYS A 313 34.55 -7.39 2.02
CA CYS A 313 35.94 -7.84 2.00
C CYS A 313 36.17 -9.18 2.72
N GLU A 314 35.36 -9.48 3.74
CA GLU A 314 35.40 -10.77 4.44
C GLU A 314 34.82 -11.90 3.58
N GLN A 315 33.73 -11.62 2.85
CA GLN A 315 33.11 -12.58 1.94
C GLN A 315 33.94 -12.79 0.67
N GLY A 316 34.42 -11.71 0.04
CA GLY A 316 35.17 -11.73 -1.22
C GLY A 316 34.43 -12.46 -2.36
N TYR A 317 33.09 -12.41 -2.34
CA TYR A 317 32.24 -13.30 -3.13
C TYR A 317 32.36 -13.01 -4.64
N GLU A 318 32.33 -11.73 -5.05
CA GLU A 318 32.41 -11.37 -6.47
C GLU A 318 33.76 -11.82 -7.09
N LEU A 319 34.86 -11.73 -6.35
CA LEU A 319 36.16 -12.21 -6.84
C LEU A 319 36.22 -13.74 -6.99
N GLN A 320 35.52 -14.48 -6.14
CA GLN A 320 35.49 -15.95 -6.19
C GLN A 320 34.53 -16.50 -7.25
N LYS A 321 33.40 -15.82 -7.47
CA LYS A 321 32.31 -16.32 -8.32
C LYS A 321 32.13 -15.54 -9.62
N GLY A 322 32.84 -14.43 -9.79
CA GLY A 322 32.76 -13.55 -10.96
C GLY A 322 31.50 -12.68 -11.01
N GLN A 323 30.65 -12.75 -9.99
CA GLN A 323 29.41 -11.98 -9.85
C GLN A 323 29.09 -11.77 -8.37
N MET A 324 28.44 -10.66 -8.04
CA MET A 324 28.05 -10.38 -6.65
C MET A 324 26.97 -11.34 -6.16
N ASP A 325 26.92 -11.58 -4.85
CA ASP A 325 25.82 -12.33 -4.25
C ASP A 325 24.51 -11.57 -4.42
N SER A 326 23.51 -12.22 -5.00
CA SER A 326 22.23 -11.58 -5.35
C SER A 326 21.45 -11.10 -4.13
N PHE A 327 21.54 -11.80 -3.00
CA PHE A 327 20.83 -11.42 -1.78
C PHE A 327 21.50 -10.22 -1.12
N VAL A 328 22.84 -10.26 -1.00
CA VAL A 328 23.62 -9.14 -0.45
C VAL A 328 23.43 -7.88 -1.31
N LYS A 329 23.41 -8.05 -2.64
CA LYS A 329 23.11 -6.94 -3.56
C LYS A 329 21.72 -6.35 -3.31
N SER A 330 20.70 -7.20 -3.25
CA SER A 330 19.32 -6.80 -2.95
C SER A 330 19.21 -6.00 -1.66
N GLU A 331 19.85 -6.49 -0.59
CA GLU A 331 19.84 -5.84 0.73
C GLU A 331 20.45 -4.43 0.67
N ILE A 332 21.61 -4.29 0.03
CA ILE A 332 22.31 -3.00 -0.11
C ILE A 332 21.50 -2.04 -1.00
N GLU A 333 20.93 -2.52 -2.11
CA GLU A 333 20.08 -1.72 -2.99
C GLU A 333 18.82 -1.21 -2.26
N SER A 334 18.20 -2.05 -1.42
CA SER A 334 17.10 -1.66 -0.54
C SER A 334 17.52 -0.58 0.47
N GLU A 335 18.68 -0.73 1.13
CA GLU A 335 19.17 0.30 2.06
C GLU A 335 19.46 1.64 1.37
N ILE A 336 20.04 1.61 0.15
CA ILE A 336 20.26 2.79 -0.69
C ILE A 336 18.95 3.47 -1.02
N ALA A 337 17.95 2.70 -1.45
CA ALA A 337 16.63 3.20 -1.79
C ALA A 337 15.99 3.92 -0.59
N VAL A 338 16.00 3.29 0.59
CA VAL A 338 15.47 3.90 1.83
C VAL A 338 16.16 5.22 2.14
N ALA A 339 17.50 5.28 2.09
CA ALA A 339 18.23 6.51 2.37
C ALA A 339 17.91 7.63 1.36
N ASN A 340 17.75 7.28 0.08
CA ASN A 340 17.34 8.23 -0.96
C ASN A 340 15.91 8.74 -0.76
N ALA A 341 14.95 7.87 -0.39
CA ALA A 341 13.59 8.27 -0.08
C ALA A 341 13.53 9.24 1.10
N GLN A 342 14.21 8.91 2.20
CA GLN A 342 14.31 9.80 3.37
C GLN A 342 14.85 11.18 2.99
N ARG A 343 15.91 11.21 2.18
CA ARG A 343 16.51 12.47 1.69
C ARG A 343 15.54 13.25 0.80
N GLN A 344 14.84 12.57 -0.12
CA GLN A 344 13.88 13.20 -1.02
C GLN A 344 12.71 13.81 -0.24
N ILE A 345 12.16 13.09 0.73
CA ILE A 345 11.08 13.55 1.60
C ILE A 345 11.54 14.75 2.44
N ALA A 346 12.73 14.69 3.04
CA ALA A 346 13.28 15.79 3.84
C ALA A 346 13.56 17.07 3.02
N GLN A 347 13.89 16.93 1.73
CA GLN A 347 14.21 18.06 0.85
C GLN A 347 12.99 18.70 0.17
N ASN A 348 11.89 17.95 0.02
CA ASN A 348 10.71 18.40 -0.71
C ASN A 348 9.45 18.43 0.18
N PRO A 349 9.08 19.61 0.71
CA PRO A 349 7.87 19.77 1.52
C PRO A 349 6.56 19.41 0.81
N ALA A 350 6.54 19.36 -0.53
CA ALA A 350 5.39 18.99 -1.35
C ALA A 350 5.43 17.52 -1.81
N ALA A 351 6.40 16.73 -1.32
CA ALA A 351 6.53 15.34 -1.72
C ALA A 351 5.30 14.54 -1.31
N GLU A 352 4.84 13.70 -2.23
CA GLU A 352 3.94 12.60 -1.89
C GLU A 352 4.73 11.49 -1.18
N PRO A 353 4.08 10.71 -0.30
CA PRO A 353 4.71 9.55 0.31
C PRO A 353 5.30 8.60 -0.75
N VAL A 354 6.45 8.04 -0.44
CA VAL A 354 7.16 7.10 -1.31
C VAL A 354 7.15 5.73 -0.66
N VAL A 355 6.74 4.72 -1.42
CA VAL A 355 6.77 3.32 -1.01
C VAL A 355 8.02 2.68 -1.57
N THR A 356 8.85 2.12 -0.70
CA THR A 356 10.03 1.33 -1.04
C THR A 356 9.76 -0.13 -0.71
N ILE A 357 9.93 -1.01 -1.69
CA ILE A 357 9.91 -2.46 -1.47
C ILE A 357 11.23 -2.84 -0.81
N LEU A 358 11.18 -3.36 0.41
CA LEU A 358 12.37 -3.82 1.11
C LEU A 358 12.75 -5.23 0.67
N TRP A 359 11.73 -6.07 0.46
CA TRP A 359 11.87 -7.45 0.00
C TRP A 359 10.53 -7.95 -0.56
N SER A 360 10.55 -8.74 -1.64
CA SER A 360 9.34 -9.35 -2.21
C SER A 360 9.57 -10.74 -2.81
N GLU A 361 8.65 -11.69 -2.54
CA GLU A 361 8.57 -12.97 -3.26
C GLU A 361 7.91 -12.82 -4.65
N SER A 362 7.12 -11.77 -4.85
CA SER A 362 6.42 -11.55 -6.12
C SER A 362 7.39 -11.21 -7.25
N PRO A 363 7.31 -11.88 -8.42
CA PRO A 363 8.19 -11.61 -9.56
C PRO A 363 7.95 -10.25 -10.23
N HIS A 364 6.86 -9.57 -9.85
CA HIS A 364 6.46 -8.27 -10.37
C HIS A 364 7.06 -7.09 -9.61
N LEU A 365 7.64 -7.35 -8.43
CA LEU A 365 8.29 -6.35 -7.61
C LEU A 365 9.78 -6.67 -7.46
N LYS A 366 10.59 -5.63 -7.36
CA LYS A 366 12.02 -5.76 -7.09
C LYS A 366 12.34 -5.15 -5.73
N ASP A 367 13.29 -5.76 -5.03
CA ASP A 367 13.86 -5.17 -3.82
C ASP A 367 14.49 -3.80 -4.16
N GLY A 368 14.33 -2.84 -3.27
CA GLY A 368 14.70 -1.44 -3.48
C GLY A 368 13.81 -0.67 -4.46
N GLN A 369 12.81 -1.30 -5.10
CA GLN A 369 11.89 -0.60 -6.00
C GLN A 369 11.13 0.49 -5.25
N GLN A 370 11.17 1.71 -5.78
CA GLN A 370 10.45 2.85 -5.27
C GLN A 370 9.32 3.24 -6.19
N MET A 371 8.18 3.59 -5.61
CA MET A 371 7.05 4.14 -6.33
C MET A 371 6.28 5.15 -5.46
N PRO A 372 5.64 6.16 -6.05
CA PRO A 372 4.73 7.04 -5.32
C PRO A 372 3.57 6.26 -4.70
N LEU A 373 3.01 6.76 -3.61
CA LEU A 373 1.89 6.12 -2.91
C LEU A 373 0.73 5.75 -3.83
N HIS A 374 0.30 6.63 -4.73
CA HIS A 374 -0.81 6.34 -5.64
C HIS A 374 -0.52 5.19 -6.62
N GLU A 375 0.75 5.02 -7.02
CA GLU A 375 1.18 3.94 -7.88
C GLU A 375 1.24 2.62 -7.09
N ALA A 376 1.80 2.65 -5.87
CA ALA A 376 1.80 1.51 -4.96
C ALA A 376 0.38 1.00 -4.68
N GLU A 377 -0.55 1.91 -4.45
CA GLU A 377 -1.95 1.58 -4.17
C GLU A 377 -2.60 0.80 -5.34
N ALA A 378 -2.29 1.18 -6.58
CA ALA A 378 -2.77 0.48 -7.78
C ALA A 378 -2.07 -0.87 -7.97
N VAL A 379 -0.74 -0.91 -7.85
CA VAL A 379 0.07 -2.12 -8.02
C VAL A 379 -0.29 -3.18 -6.99
N PHE A 380 -0.38 -2.82 -5.71
CA PHE A 380 -0.68 -3.75 -4.62
C PHE A 380 -2.07 -4.37 -4.79
N LYS A 381 -3.04 -3.54 -5.20
CA LYS A 381 -4.40 -4.01 -5.52
C LYS A 381 -4.43 -4.99 -6.69
N GLU A 382 -3.66 -4.70 -7.75
CA GLU A 382 -3.56 -5.57 -8.92
C GLU A 382 -2.90 -6.90 -8.57
N LEU A 383 -1.79 -6.89 -7.82
CA LEU A 383 -1.10 -8.11 -7.39
C LEU A 383 -1.98 -8.98 -6.47
N ASP A 384 -2.65 -8.37 -5.49
CA ASP A 384 -3.58 -9.09 -4.62
C ASP A 384 -4.76 -9.73 -5.40
N SER A 385 -5.22 -9.05 -6.46
CA SER A 385 -6.31 -9.56 -7.30
C SER A 385 -5.84 -10.61 -8.32
N ALA A 386 -4.67 -10.44 -8.92
CA ALA A 386 -4.10 -11.32 -9.94
C ALA A 386 -3.73 -12.69 -9.36
N SER A 387 -3.08 -12.69 -8.19
CA SER A 387 -2.75 -13.93 -7.46
C SER A 387 -3.98 -14.73 -7.04
N ARG A 388 -5.18 -14.12 -7.02
CA ARG A 388 -6.46 -14.82 -6.85
C ARG A 388 -6.98 -15.49 -8.12
N HIS A 389 -6.76 -14.93 -9.31
CA HIS A 389 -7.28 -15.47 -10.58
C HIS A 389 -6.51 -16.70 -11.06
N GLU A 390 -5.21 -16.80 -10.76
CA GLU A 390 -4.41 -18.00 -11.07
C GLU A 390 -4.86 -19.24 -10.28
N ARG A 391 -5.65 -19.05 -9.20
CA ARG A 391 -6.15 -20.09 -8.29
C ARG A 391 -7.34 -20.90 -8.82
N GLU A 392 -8.07 -20.37 -9.80
CA GLU A 392 -9.21 -21.09 -10.38
C GLU A 392 -8.77 -22.12 -11.43
N GLN A 393 -7.46 -22.23 -11.68
CA GLN A 393 -6.90 -23.22 -12.58
C GLN A 393 -6.67 -24.56 -11.86
N THR A 394 -7.26 -25.62 -12.41
CA THR A 394 -7.13 -26.97 -11.86
C THR A 394 -5.69 -27.48 -11.97
N GLY A 395 -5.02 -27.69 -10.84
CA GLY A 395 -3.70 -28.34 -10.77
C GLY A 395 -2.53 -27.48 -10.26
N TYR A 396 -2.78 -26.28 -9.72
CA TYR A 396 -1.73 -25.41 -9.19
C TYR A 396 -1.08 -25.98 -7.91
N ILE A 397 0.25 -25.96 -7.87
CA ILE A 397 1.12 -26.52 -6.81
C ILE A 397 2.09 -25.46 -6.22
N GLY A 398 1.87 -24.16 -6.50
CA GLY A 398 2.71 -23.06 -6.01
C GLY A 398 2.33 -22.54 -4.62
N HIS A 399 3.11 -21.57 -4.12
CA HIS A 399 2.86 -20.90 -2.84
C HIS A 399 1.52 -20.14 -2.85
N TRP A 400 0.82 -20.11 -1.71
CA TRP A 400 -0.55 -19.59 -1.64
C TRP A 400 -0.65 -18.07 -1.74
N TYR A 401 0.46 -17.36 -1.47
CA TYR A 401 0.57 -15.91 -1.46
C TYR A 401 2.05 -15.55 -1.62
N ASP A 402 2.32 -14.35 -2.16
CA ASP A 402 3.66 -13.80 -2.25
C ASP A 402 3.86 -12.82 -1.09
N LYS A 403 4.84 -13.08 -0.23
CA LYS A 403 5.15 -12.18 0.88
C LYS A 403 5.94 -10.96 0.40
N THR A 404 5.52 -9.78 0.85
CA THR A 404 6.21 -8.53 0.50
C THR A 404 6.37 -7.65 1.75
N LYS A 405 7.61 -7.26 2.04
CA LYS A 405 7.95 -6.26 3.04
C LYS A 405 8.15 -4.91 2.37
N PHE A 406 7.52 -3.87 2.90
CA PHE A 406 7.59 -2.52 2.35
C PHE A 406 7.83 -1.48 3.46
N ARG A 407 8.26 -0.31 3.03
CA ARG A 407 8.44 0.89 3.84
C ARG A 407 7.81 2.08 3.13
N ILE A 408 7.10 2.92 3.86
CA ILE A 408 6.52 4.17 3.39
C ILE A 408 7.25 5.30 4.08
N ASP A 409 7.94 6.14 3.33
CA ASP A 409 8.57 7.36 3.83
C ASP A 409 7.68 8.57 3.47
N PHE A 410 7.36 9.42 4.45
CA PHE A 410 6.39 10.50 4.31
C PHE A 410 6.73 11.72 5.18
N THR A 411 6.08 12.86 4.92
CA THR A 411 6.14 14.03 5.82
C THR A 411 4.78 14.26 6.44
N MET A 412 4.69 14.18 7.77
CA MET A 412 3.45 14.46 8.50
C MET A 412 3.72 15.46 9.61
N GLN A 413 2.84 16.44 9.76
CA GLN A 413 2.99 17.56 10.70
C GLN A 413 4.33 18.33 10.50
N GLY A 414 4.81 18.38 9.26
CA GLY A 414 6.07 19.03 8.89
C GLY A 414 7.34 18.28 9.33
N GLN A 415 7.20 17.06 9.85
CA GLN A 415 8.33 16.19 10.20
C GLN A 415 8.39 14.99 9.26
N PRO A 416 9.58 14.62 8.75
CA PRO A 416 9.75 13.37 8.03
C PRO A 416 9.60 12.19 9.00
N ASP A 417 8.86 11.17 8.59
CA ASP A 417 8.65 9.94 9.34
C ASP A 417 8.47 8.76 8.38
N SER A 418 8.36 7.55 8.93
CA SER A 418 8.23 6.34 8.14
C SER A 418 7.40 5.25 8.80
N TYR A 419 6.74 4.44 7.96
CA TYR A 419 5.97 3.28 8.35
C TYR A 419 6.54 2.04 7.65
N GLU A 420 6.73 0.93 8.38
CA GLU A 420 7.09 -0.36 7.78
C GLU A 420 5.96 -1.36 7.95
N GLY A 421 5.70 -2.13 6.91
CA GLY A 421 4.64 -3.13 6.89
C GLY A 421 5.00 -4.36 6.08
N ARG A 422 4.16 -5.39 6.20
CA ARG A 422 4.23 -6.63 5.41
C ARG A 422 2.84 -6.96 4.91
N GLN A 423 2.73 -7.24 3.61
CA GLN A 423 1.50 -7.66 2.97
C GLN A 423 1.75 -8.94 2.16
N ASP A 424 0.77 -9.84 2.18
CA ASP A 424 0.84 -11.13 1.52
C ASP A 424 -0.08 -11.10 0.29
N PHE A 425 0.47 -10.93 -0.92
CA PHE A 425 -0.36 -10.75 -2.10
C PHE A 425 -1.16 -11.99 -2.45
N GLY A 426 -2.49 -11.80 -2.51
CA GLY A 426 -3.48 -12.81 -2.83
C GLY A 426 -4.28 -13.27 -1.61
N ASP A 427 -3.89 -12.95 -0.38
CA ASP A 427 -4.69 -13.26 0.82
C ASP A 427 -6.09 -12.61 0.76
N GLY A 428 -6.17 -11.52 0.03
CA GLY A 428 -7.36 -10.84 -0.34
C GLY A 428 -7.58 -9.51 0.37
N ASP A 429 -6.56 -9.00 1.03
CA ASP A 429 -6.55 -7.76 1.80
C ASP A 429 -6.68 -6.49 0.94
N GLY A 430 -6.55 -6.63 -0.39
CA GLY A 430 -6.77 -5.55 -1.34
C GLY A 430 -5.58 -4.62 -1.51
N SER A 431 -5.84 -3.32 -1.62
CA SER A 431 -4.79 -2.31 -1.84
C SER A 431 -3.95 -2.03 -0.59
N LEU A 432 -2.83 -1.31 -0.75
CA LEU A 432 -1.90 -1.01 0.34
C LEU A 432 -2.59 -0.31 1.53
N ILE A 433 -3.38 0.74 1.27
CA ILE A 433 -4.10 1.47 2.32
C ILE A 433 -5.19 0.59 2.96
N GLN A 434 -5.88 -0.23 2.16
CA GLN A 434 -6.89 -1.16 2.66
C GLN A 434 -6.29 -2.21 3.60
N HIS A 435 -5.16 -2.79 3.22
CA HIS A 435 -4.41 -3.73 4.04
C HIS A 435 -3.95 -3.08 5.36
N ILE A 436 -3.32 -1.90 5.32
CA ILE A 436 -2.89 -1.19 6.54
C ILE A 436 -4.08 -0.91 7.47
N ARG A 437 -5.20 -0.42 6.92
CA ARG A 437 -6.42 -0.19 7.68
C ARG A 437 -6.94 -1.48 8.31
N GLY A 438 -7.12 -2.53 7.52
CA GLY A 438 -7.64 -3.82 7.97
C GLY A 438 -6.77 -4.46 9.05
N TYR A 439 -5.44 -4.43 8.86
CA TYR A 439 -4.47 -4.92 9.84
C TYR A 439 -4.61 -4.22 11.19
N HIS A 440 -4.64 -2.88 11.21
CA HIS A 440 -4.74 -2.15 12.46
C HIS A 440 -6.14 -2.23 13.10
N GLU A 441 -7.22 -2.29 12.30
CA GLU A 441 -8.59 -2.51 12.81
C GLU A 441 -8.75 -3.88 13.47
N TYR A 442 -8.16 -4.92 12.87
CA TYR A 442 -8.19 -6.28 13.42
C TYR A 442 -7.50 -6.35 14.78
N TYR A 443 -6.22 -5.95 14.85
CA TYR A 443 -5.44 -6.03 16.09
C TYR A 443 -5.88 -5.03 17.17
N ALA A 444 -6.56 -3.94 16.80
CA ALA A 444 -7.18 -3.04 17.79
C ALA A 444 -8.32 -3.73 18.56
N GLN A 445 -8.94 -4.76 17.99
CA GLN A 445 -10.05 -5.52 18.57
C GLN A 445 -9.63 -6.91 19.05
N ASP A 446 -8.39 -7.33 18.79
CA ASP A 446 -7.92 -8.68 19.08
C ASP A 446 -7.54 -8.85 20.57
N GLU A 447 -8.33 -9.65 21.29
CA GLU A 447 -8.09 -9.92 22.71
C GLU A 447 -6.84 -10.80 22.93
N SER A 448 -6.42 -11.61 21.96
CA SER A 448 -5.22 -12.44 22.08
C SER A 448 -3.95 -11.58 22.06
N TRP A 449 -3.87 -10.66 21.11
CA TRP A 449 -2.81 -9.66 20.96
C TRP A 449 -2.71 -8.76 22.20
N LYS A 450 -3.85 -8.23 22.66
CA LYS A 450 -3.91 -7.46 23.91
C LYS A 450 -3.35 -8.26 25.09
N ASN A 451 -3.73 -9.53 25.22
CA ASN A 451 -3.21 -10.38 26.30
C ASN A 451 -1.70 -10.64 26.13
N HIS A 452 -1.21 -10.81 24.91
CA HIS A 452 0.21 -10.96 24.60
C HIS A 452 1.02 -9.72 25.02
N VAL A 453 0.64 -8.53 24.56
CA VAL A 453 1.32 -7.27 24.90
C VAL A 453 1.30 -7.04 26.41
N LEU A 454 0.15 -7.26 27.07
CA LEU A 454 0.04 -7.14 28.53
C LEU A 454 0.93 -8.13 29.29
N HIS A 455 1.15 -9.32 28.75
CA HIS A 455 1.93 -10.36 29.41
C HIS A 455 3.44 -10.13 29.24
N HIS A 456 3.89 -9.73 28.06
CA HIS A 456 5.32 -9.61 27.73
C HIS A 456 5.88 -8.20 27.95
N GLU A 457 5.11 -7.16 27.65
CA GLU A 457 5.57 -5.77 27.65
C GLU A 457 4.88 -4.91 28.71
N GLY A 458 3.69 -5.32 29.15
CA GLY A 458 2.97 -4.75 30.28
C GLY A 458 1.93 -3.70 29.90
N PRO A 459 1.28 -3.07 30.91
CA PRO A 459 0.15 -2.15 30.69
C PRO A 459 0.52 -0.87 29.95
N GLU A 460 1.73 -0.34 30.16
CA GLU A 460 2.19 0.89 29.49
C GLU A 460 2.39 0.66 27.99
N ALA A 461 2.94 -0.50 27.61
CA ALA A 461 3.09 -0.91 26.21
C ALA A 461 1.73 -1.10 25.53
N TRP A 462 0.74 -1.65 26.23
CA TRP A 462 -0.62 -1.76 25.69
C TRP A 462 -1.30 -0.41 25.45
N GLU A 463 -1.10 0.57 26.35
CA GLU A 463 -1.59 1.93 26.11
C GLU A 463 -0.87 2.60 24.92
N ALA A 464 0.44 2.37 24.78
CA ALA A 464 1.21 2.86 23.63
C ALA A 464 0.78 2.23 22.31
N ASP A 465 0.58 0.90 22.25
CA ASP A 465 0.09 0.18 21.07
C ASP A 465 -1.31 0.69 20.66
N LYS A 466 -2.22 0.89 21.62
CA LYS A 466 -3.53 1.50 21.33
C LYS A 466 -3.41 2.90 20.77
N ALA A 467 -2.59 3.76 21.37
CA ALA A 467 -2.40 5.13 20.90
C ALA A 467 -1.79 5.16 19.49
N GLN A 468 -0.84 4.26 19.22
CA GLN A 468 -0.23 4.11 17.90
C GLN A 468 -1.27 3.66 16.86
N ARG A 469 -2.09 2.65 17.18
CA ARG A 469 -3.15 2.18 16.27
C ARG A 469 -4.22 3.24 16.02
N ASP A 470 -4.61 3.98 17.05
CA ASP A 470 -5.56 5.09 16.93
C ASP A 470 -5.01 6.18 15.98
N MET A 471 -3.74 6.55 16.15
CA MET A 471 -3.04 7.49 15.25
C MET A 471 -2.97 6.94 13.81
N LEU A 472 -2.66 5.67 13.63
CA LEU A 472 -2.57 5.06 12.30
C LEU A 472 -3.94 5.04 11.59
N LEU A 473 -5.01 4.70 12.31
CA LEU A 473 -6.36 4.60 11.73
C LEU A 473 -7.04 5.96 11.49
N HIS A 474 -6.77 6.95 12.35
CA HIS A 474 -7.51 8.21 12.35
C HIS A 474 -6.71 9.42 11.88
N GLU A 475 -5.38 9.32 11.80
CA GLU A 475 -4.53 10.37 11.22
C GLU A 475 -3.80 9.86 9.96
N PHE A 476 -3.05 8.76 10.06
CA PHE A 476 -2.18 8.30 8.98
C PHE A 476 -2.93 7.77 7.75
N VAL A 477 -3.92 6.90 7.94
CA VAL A 477 -4.73 6.36 6.84
C VAL A 477 -5.48 7.46 6.08
N PRO A 478 -6.24 8.38 6.73
CA PRO A 478 -6.86 9.51 6.04
C PRO A 478 -5.85 10.43 5.33
N TYR A 479 -4.66 10.62 5.92
CA TYR A 479 -3.58 11.37 5.29
C TYR A 479 -3.12 10.72 3.96
N MET A 480 -2.94 9.40 3.95
CA MET A 480 -2.60 8.65 2.73
C MET A 480 -3.70 8.73 1.67
N GLU A 481 -4.97 8.58 2.08
CA GLU A 481 -6.12 8.70 1.17
C GLU A 481 -6.22 10.08 0.50
N LEU A 482 -5.94 11.16 1.25
CA LEU A 482 -5.90 12.51 0.71
C LEU A 482 -4.77 12.68 -0.33
N HIS A 483 -3.60 12.10 -0.10
CA HIS A 483 -2.51 12.09 -1.11
C HIS A 483 -2.92 11.33 -2.38
N CYS A 484 -3.55 10.16 -2.24
CA CYS A 484 -4.07 9.40 -3.38
C CYS A 484 -5.14 10.18 -4.16
N ASN A 485 -6.05 10.89 -3.47
CA ASN A 485 -7.06 11.73 -4.11
C ASN A 485 -6.43 12.89 -4.91
N LEU A 486 -5.42 13.57 -4.34
CA LEU A 486 -4.69 14.63 -5.03
C LEU A 486 -3.93 14.10 -6.25
N ALA A 487 -3.32 12.91 -6.14
CA ALA A 487 -2.67 12.26 -7.27
C ALA A 487 -3.67 11.86 -8.37
N ALA A 488 -4.85 11.35 -8.01
CA ALA A 488 -5.91 11.04 -8.97
C ALA A 488 -6.34 12.30 -9.76
N MET A 489 -6.62 13.41 -9.06
CA MET A 489 -6.93 14.70 -9.69
C MET A 489 -5.82 15.16 -10.66
N GLU A 490 -4.56 15.02 -10.25
CA GLU A 490 -3.40 15.36 -11.06
C GLU A 490 -3.30 14.51 -12.33
N GLN A 491 -3.52 13.19 -12.22
CA GLN A 491 -3.49 12.28 -13.37
C GLN A 491 -4.65 12.55 -14.34
N GLU A 492 -5.85 12.76 -13.81
CA GLU A 492 -7.04 13.10 -14.60
C GLU A 492 -6.89 14.43 -15.34
N ALA A 493 -6.25 15.44 -14.73
CA ALA A 493 -5.98 16.72 -15.40
C ALA A 493 -4.83 16.62 -16.41
N ARG A 494 -3.79 15.83 -16.14
CA ARG A 494 -2.64 15.66 -17.05
C ARG A 494 -2.99 14.88 -18.30
N ARG A 495 -3.89 13.90 -18.21
CA ARG A 495 -4.22 13.02 -19.33
C ARG A 495 -4.73 13.80 -20.56
N PRO A 496 -5.75 14.68 -20.46
CA PRO A 496 -6.24 15.49 -21.59
C PRO A 496 -5.20 16.50 -22.10
N LEU A 497 -4.43 17.11 -21.20
CA LEU A 497 -3.38 18.07 -21.58
C LEU A 497 -2.25 17.43 -22.41
N ARG A 498 -2.02 16.11 -22.25
CA ARG A 498 -0.99 15.34 -22.98
C ARG A 498 -1.53 14.55 -24.18
N SER A 499 -2.83 14.25 -24.23
CA SER A 499 -3.44 13.38 -25.25
C SER A 499 -3.49 14.03 -26.64
N GLY A 500 -3.25 15.34 -26.74
CA GLY A 500 -3.36 16.09 -28.00
C GLY A 500 -4.81 16.28 -28.46
N GLU A 501 -5.78 15.99 -27.60
CA GLU A 501 -7.19 16.28 -27.81
C GLU A 501 -7.40 17.80 -27.93
N THR A 502 -8.32 18.22 -28.80
CA THR A 502 -8.69 19.63 -28.93
C THR A 502 -9.53 20.05 -27.73
N LEU A 503 -8.88 20.60 -26.71
CA LEU A 503 -9.51 21.18 -25.53
C LEU A 503 -9.98 22.61 -25.81
N THR A 504 -11.11 23.01 -25.23
CA THR A 504 -11.50 24.43 -25.23
C THR A 504 -10.56 25.25 -24.34
N PRO A 505 -10.48 26.58 -24.52
CA PRO A 505 -9.70 27.45 -23.63
C PRO A 505 -10.10 27.30 -22.15
N GLU A 506 -11.41 27.12 -21.90
CA GLU A 506 -11.98 26.96 -20.55
C GLU A 506 -11.56 25.62 -19.93
N GLN A 507 -11.66 24.53 -20.69
CA GLN A 507 -11.17 23.21 -20.25
C GLN A 507 -9.66 23.22 -19.98
N THR A 508 -8.90 23.90 -20.83
CA THR A 508 -7.45 24.06 -20.65
C THR A 508 -7.14 24.84 -19.37
N ALA A 509 -7.88 25.93 -19.11
CA ALA A 509 -7.73 26.72 -17.89
C ALA A 509 -8.10 25.91 -16.64
N TYR A 510 -9.20 25.16 -16.69
CA TYR A 510 -9.63 24.26 -15.62
C TYR A 510 -8.58 23.20 -15.28
N PHE A 511 -8.07 22.46 -16.28
CA PHE A 511 -7.07 21.42 -16.00
C PHE A 511 -5.78 22.00 -15.44
N ASN A 512 -5.33 23.17 -15.90
CA ASN A 512 -4.18 23.85 -15.29
C ASN A 512 -4.48 24.29 -13.85
N ALA A 513 -5.67 24.79 -13.57
CA ALA A 513 -6.08 25.15 -12.20
C ALA A 513 -6.13 23.94 -11.26
N VAL A 514 -6.55 22.76 -11.74
CA VAL A 514 -6.48 21.51 -10.97
C VAL A 514 -5.03 21.16 -10.62
N LEU A 515 -4.09 21.33 -11.55
CA LEU A 515 -2.66 21.07 -11.29
C LEU A 515 -2.08 22.06 -10.27
N ASP A 516 -2.43 23.34 -10.36
CA ASP A 516 -2.02 24.34 -9.37
C ASP A 516 -2.64 24.07 -8.00
N TYR A 517 -3.92 23.69 -7.95
CA TYR A 517 -4.60 23.27 -6.72
C TYR A 517 -3.87 22.11 -6.03
N VAL A 518 -3.52 21.05 -6.77
CA VAL A 518 -2.78 19.90 -6.20
C VAL A 518 -1.42 20.34 -5.65
N LYS A 519 -0.71 21.20 -6.38
CA LYS A 519 0.59 21.74 -5.98
C LYS A 519 0.52 22.59 -4.71
N GLU A 520 -0.57 23.32 -4.50
CA GLU A 520 -0.81 24.11 -3.29
C GLU A 520 -1.27 23.25 -2.10
N CYS A 521 -2.05 22.18 -2.35
CA CYS A 521 -2.61 21.33 -1.31
C CYS A 521 -1.60 20.37 -0.68
N ARG A 522 -0.68 19.76 -1.46
CA ARG A 522 0.29 18.77 -0.94
C ARG A 522 1.13 19.31 0.24
N PRO A 523 1.72 20.52 0.18
CA PRO A 523 2.43 21.11 1.33
C PRO A 523 1.55 21.34 2.57
N LEU A 524 0.29 21.75 2.37
CA LEU A 524 -0.66 21.97 3.47
C LEU A 524 -0.97 20.64 4.18
N LEU A 525 -1.22 19.59 3.39
CA LEU A 525 -1.45 18.23 3.89
C LEU A 525 -0.24 17.72 4.71
N ASN A 526 0.97 17.88 4.19
CA ASN A 526 2.21 17.49 4.88
C ASN A 526 2.46 18.29 6.17
N GLN A 527 1.92 19.52 6.28
CA GLN A 527 1.96 20.33 7.51
C GLN A 527 0.86 19.97 8.53
N GLY A 528 0.00 18.98 8.24
CA GLY A 528 -1.13 18.61 9.09
C GLY A 528 -2.37 19.49 8.91
N GLN A 529 -2.45 20.27 7.83
CA GLN A 529 -3.65 21.04 7.47
C GLN A 529 -4.56 20.21 6.57
N TYR A 530 -5.39 19.36 7.17
CA TYR A 530 -6.31 18.48 6.46
C TYR A 530 -7.54 19.19 5.86
N HIS A 531 -7.76 20.46 6.21
CA HIS A 531 -8.83 21.27 5.61
C HIS A 531 -8.31 21.96 4.36
N LEU A 532 -8.41 21.25 3.24
CA LEU A 532 -7.97 21.75 1.94
C LEU A 532 -8.98 22.78 1.39
N PRO A 533 -8.52 23.73 0.54
CA PRO A 533 -9.42 24.61 -0.21
C PRO A 533 -10.41 23.81 -1.06
N GLU A 534 -11.49 24.43 -1.51
CA GLU A 534 -12.42 23.76 -2.43
C GLU A 534 -11.72 23.53 -3.78
N PRO A 535 -11.89 22.34 -4.39
CA PRO A 535 -11.27 22.06 -5.68
C PRO A 535 -11.89 22.95 -6.76
N PRO A 536 -11.10 23.38 -7.76
CA PRO A 536 -11.63 24.15 -8.88
C PRO A 536 -12.70 23.34 -9.60
N GLN A 537 -13.74 24.00 -10.10
CA GLN A 537 -14.80 23.37 -10.88
C GLN A 537 -14.77 23.87 -12.32
N LEU A 538 -15.13 23.03 -13.28
CA LEU A 538 -15.13 23.42 -14.69
C LEU A 538 -16.07 24.61 -14.96
N ALA A 539 -17.18 24.69 -14.22
CA ALA A 539 -18.13 25.80 -14.30
C ALA A 539 -17.52 27.15 -13.95
N ASP A 540 -16.46 27.19 -13.12
CA ASP A 540 -15.77 28.45 -12.76
C ASP A 540 -15.09 29.11 -13.97
N PHE A 541 -14.83 28.34 -15.03
CA PHE A 541 -14.12 28.80 -16.22
C PHE A 541 -15.04 29.07 -17.41
N ASP A 542 -16.37 28.90 -17.29
CA ASP A 542 -17.31 29.25 -18.34
C ASP A 542 -17.40 30.78 -18.48
N GLN A 543 -16.86 31.31 -19.60
CA GLN A 543 -16.86 32.74 -19.88
C GLN A 543 -18.26 33.33 -19.91
N SER A 544 -19.27 32.58 -20.35
CA SER A 544 -20.66 33.04 -20.36
C SER A 544 -21.25 33.14 -18.95
N LEU A 545 -20.89 32.22 -18.06
CA LEU A 545 -21.24 32.27 -16.65
C LEU A 545 -20.52 33.42 -15.93
N GLN A 546 -19.26 33.69 -16.26
CA GLN A 546 -18.50 34.82 -15.71
C GLN A 546 -19.04 36.17 -16.18
N ASP A 547 -19.41 36.28 -17.46
CA ASP A 547 -20.05 37.48 -18.00
C ASP A 547 -21.45 37.69 -17.41
N TYR A 548 -22.20 36.60 -17.20
CA TYR A 548 -23.49 36.62 -16.53
C TYR A 548 -23.37 36.99 -15.04
N LYS A 549 -22.42 36.41 -14.29
CA LYS A 549 -22.13 36.78 -12.89
C LYS A 549 -21.78 38.26 -12.77
N LYS A 550 -20.94 38.79 -13.67
CA LYS A 550 -20.63 40.23 -13.71
C LYS A 550 -21.84 41.10 -14.03
N GLN A 551 -22.73 40.65 -14.93
CA GLN A 551 -23.96 41.36 -15.23
C GLN A 551 -24.87 41.40 -13.98
N ILE A 552 -25.04 40.26 -13.30
CA ILE A 552 -25.84 40.15 -12.09
C ILE A 552 -25.25 40.96 -10.94
N GLU A 553 -23.94 40.95 -10.74
CA GLU A 553 -23.25 41.80 -9.76
C GLU A 553 -23.46 43.29 -10.04
N ALA A 554 -23.37 43.71 -11.31
CA ALA A 554 -23.62 45.09 -11.70
C ALA A 554 -25.10 45.51 -11.52
N GLU A 555 -26.05 44.61 -11.77
CA GLU A 555 -27.47 44.83 -11.51
C GLU A 555 -27.75 44.92 -9.99
N LEU A 556 -27.14 44.05 -9.18
CA LEU A 556 -27.20 44.08 -7.72
C LEU A 556 -26.59 45.35 -7.12
N GLU A 557 -25.46 45.83 -7.64
CA GLU A 557 -24.86 47.09 -7.23
C GLU A 557 -25.76 48.29 -7.55
N GLN A 558 -26.41 48.28 -8.71
CA GLN A 558 -27.38 49.32 -9.06
C GLN A 558 -28.61 49.30 -8.14
N GLU A 559 -29.16 48.12 -7.86
CA GLU A 559 -30.33 47.98 -7.00
C GLU A 559 -30.01 48.33 -5.54
N ALA A 560 -28.88 47.87 -5.01
CA ALA A 560 -28.41 48.24 -3.68
C ALA A 560 -28.17 49.74 -3.56
N ALA A 561 -27.53 50.36 -4.56
CA ALA A 561 -27.32 51.81 -4.61
C ALA A 561 -28.65 52.59 -4.70
N ALA A 562 -29.64 52.09 -5.47
CA ALA A 562 -30.97 52.68 -5.55
C ALA A 562 -31.75 52.56 -4.22
N ALA A 563 -31.53 51.47 -3.48
CA ALA A 563 -32.06 51.26 -2.13
C ALA A 563 -31.27 52.01 -1.03
N GLY A 564 -30.13 52.62 -1.37
CA GLY A 564 -29.27 53.33 -0.43
C GLY A 564 -28.52 52.41 0.55
N LEU A 565 -28.32 51.15 0.17
CA LEU A 565 -27.67 50.10 0.95
C LEU A 565 -26.36 49.67 0.27
N THR A 566 -25.45 49.03 1.01
CA THR A 566 -24.38 48.25 0.37
C THR A 566 -24.93 46.94 -0.21
N VAL A 567 -24.21 46.33 -1.16
CA VAL A 567 -24.62 45.03 -1.74
C VAL A 567 -24.79 43.98 -0.64
N GLU A 568 -23.91 43.97 0.36
CA GLU A 568 -24.02 43.04 1.49
C GLU A 568 -25.26 43.32 2.37
N GLU A 569 -25.63 44.59 2.56
CA GLU A 569 -26.82 44.98 3.31
C GLU A 569 -28.12 44.67 2.54
N TYR A 570 -28.10 44.81 1.21
CA TYR A 570 -29.23 44.48 0.33
C TYR A 570 -29.45 42.96 0.19
N VAL A 571 -28.36 42.18 0.12
CA VAL A 571 -28.43 40.71 0.18
C VAL A 571 -28.92 40.24 1.55
N ALA A 572 -28.46 40.90 2.63
CA ALA A 572 -28.89 40.61 4.00
C ALA A 572 -30.32 41.03 4.31
N SER A 573 -30.91 41.95 3.53
CA SER A 573 -32.32 42.30 3.60
C SER A 573 -33.21 41.39 2.73
N ASP A 574 -32.70 40.22 2.32
CA ASP A 574 -33.41 39.28 1.46
C ASP A 574 -33.78 39.88 0.09
N TYR A 575 -32.99 40.86 -0.38
CA TYR A 575 -33.28 41.70 -1.56
C TYR A 575 -34.56 42.52 -1.42
N GLU A 576 -35.13 42.61 -0.22
CA GLU A 576 -36.14 43.60 0.10
C GLU A 576 -35.41 44.92 0.38
N ALA A 577 -35.43 45.84 -0.59
CA ALA A 577 -35.19 47.25 -0.28
C ALA A 577 -36.10 47.62 0.92
N PRO A 578 -35.62 48.38 1.92
CA PRO A 578 -36.45 48.78 3.05
C PRO A 578 -37.68 49.48 2.49
N ALA A 579 -38.79 48.75 2.46
CA ALA A 579 -40.02 49.20 1.86
C ALA A 579 -40.43 50.41 2.67
N GLN A 580 -40.21 51.61 2.12
CA GLN A 580 -40.98 52.73 2.61
C GLN A 580 -42.43 52.27 2.54
N PRO A 581 -43.18 52.37 3.65
CA PRO A 581 -44.54 51.91 3.67
C PRO A 581 -45.23 52.54 2.46
N ASN A 582 -45.96 51.75 1.68
CA ASN A 582 -46.60 52.20 0.45
C ASN A 582 -48.00 51.60 0.30
N PHE A 583 -48.80 52.23 -0.54
CA PHE A 583 -50.06 51.69 -1.00
C PHE A 583 -50.04 51.48 -2.52
N SER A 584 -50.75 50.46 -2.98
CA SER A 584 -50.95 50.15 -4.38
C SER A 584 -52.43 50.11 -4.71
N ILE A 585 -52.81 50.58 -5.90
CA ILE A 585 -54.17 50.48 -6.44
C ILE A 585 -54.17 49.47 -7.57
N TYR A 586 -55.09 48.51 -7.48
CA TYR A 586 -55.34 47.48 -8.47
C TYR A 586 -56.74 47.68 -9.04
N GLN A 587 -56.84 47.68 -10.36
CA GLN A 587 -58.11 47.84 -11.07
C GLN A 587 -58.31 46.68 -12.02
N VAL A 588 -59.57 46.35 -12.26
CA VAL A 588 -59.92 45.34 -13.25
C VAL A 588 -59.54 45.89 -14.64
N PRO A 589 -58.73 45.17 -15.45
CA PRO A 589 -58.31 45.62 -16.79
C PRO A 589 -59.52 46.06 -17.62
N PRO A 590 -59.45 46.99 -18.59
CA PRO A 590 -60.60 47.49 -19.34
C PRO A 590 -61.08 46.62 -20.53
N GLY A 591 -60.37 45.55 -20.91
CA GLY A 591 -60.68 44.72 -22.09
C GLY A 591 -61.83 43.70 -21.89
N PRO A 592 -62.03 42.72 -22.77
CA PRO A 592 -63.05 41.68 -22.54
C PRO A 592 -62.80 40.83 -21.29
N GLU A 593 -61.53 40.65 -20.90
CA GLU A 593 -61.07 39.79 -19.80
C GLU A 593 -61.57 40.21 -18.41
N GLY A 594 -61.76 41.50 -18.19
CA GLY A 594 -62.25 42.03 -16.91
C GLY A 594 -63.76 42.26 -16.86
N ARG A 595 -64.51 41.92 -17.92
CA ARG A 595 -65.92 42.33 -18.07
C ARG A 595 -66.81 41.83 -16.92
N ASP A 596 -66.57 40.61 -16.45
CA ASP A 596 -67.39 39.96 -15.42
C ASP A 596 -67.02 40.41 -13.99
N PHE A 597 -65.95 41.21 -13.84
CA PHE A 597 -65.41 41.66 -12.56
C PHE A 597 -65.60 43.17 -12.30
N ARG A 598 -65.82 44.00 -13.35
CA ARG A 598 -65.95 45.46 -13.20
C ARG A 598 -67.27 45.88 -12.57
N TYR A 599 -67.21 46.89 -11.70
CA TYR A 599 -68.38 47.58 -11.14
C TYR A 599 -69.36 46.66 -10.40
N ARG A 600 -68.82 45.65 -9.70
CA ARG A 600 -69.61 44.63 -8.99
C ARG A 600 -69.38 44.76 -7.50
N SER A 601 -70.43 44.61 -6.71
CA SER A 601 -70.27 44.45 -5.27
C SER A 601 -69.55 43.14 -4.96
N TYR A 602 -68.93 43.04 -3.78
CA TYR A 602 -68.29 41.79 -3.39
C TYR A 602 -69.30 40.63 -3.31
N GLU A 603 -70.53 40.92 -2.88
CA GLU A 603 -71.60 39.91 -2.73
C GLU A 603 -72.11 39.39 -4.08
N ASP A 604 -72.30 40.27 -5.08
CA ASP A 604 -72.69 39.86 -6.43
C ASP A 604 -71.60 39.05 -7.13
N LEU A 605 -70.34 39.41 -6.87
CA LEU A 605 -69.18 38.70 -7.42
C LEU A 605 -69.13 37.26 -6.88
N GLN A 606 -69.36 37.07 -5.59
CA GLN A 606 -69.44 35.75 -4.95
C GLN A 606 -70.68 34.95 -5.37
N ALA A 607 -71.84 35.60 -5.55
CA ALA A 607 -73.08 34.94 -5.95
C ALA A 607 -72.97 34.22 -7.30
N ASP A 608 -72.16 34.74 -8.21
CA ASP A 608 -71.86 34.13 -9.51
C ASP A 608 -70.67 33.16 -9.49
N GLY A 609 -70.15 32.83 -8.30
CA GLY A 609 -69.03 31.91 -8.12
C GLY A 609 -67.67 32.46 -8.55
N LEU A 610 -67.53 33.78 -8.68
CA LEU A 610 -66.25 34.43 -8.95
C LEU A 610 -65.56 34.79 -7.63
N SER A 611 -64.24 34.90 -7.66
CA SER A 611 -63.44 35.27 -6.49
C SER A 611 -62.49 36.44 -6.82
N VAL A 612 -62.07 37.13 -5.78
CA VAL A 612 -61.13 38.24 -5.85
C VAL A 612 -59.70 37.69 -5.97
N ASP A 613 -59.38 37.13 -7.14
CA ASP A 613 -58.07 36.54 -7.47
C ASP A 613 -57.15 37.57 -8.10
N ARG A 614 -55.89 37.65 -7.62
CA ARG A 614 -54.85 38.57 -8.09
C ARG A 614 -54.71 38.64 -9.61
N LYS A 615 -54.90 37.51 -10.31
CA LYS A 615 -54.73 37.43 -11.77
C LYS A 615 -55.75 38.24 -12.56
N ASN A 616 -56.90 38.57 -11.97
CA ASN A 616 -57.99 39.30 -12.62
C ASN A 616 -57.83 40.83 -12.50
N TYR A 617 -56.74 41.29 -11.88
CA TYR A 617 -56.49 42.69 -11.55
C TYR A 617 -55.14 43.19 -12.06
N GLN A 618 -55.11 44.40 -12.58
CA GLN A 618 -53.89 45.08 -13.02
C GLN A 618 -53.46 46.11 -11.97
N LEU A 619 -52.16 46.18 -11.68
CA LEU A 619 -51.59 47.25 -10.87
C LEU A 619 -51.61 48.55 -11.68
N VAL A 620 -52.30 49.59 -11.20
CA VAL A 620 -52.41 50.88 -11.91
C VAL A 620 -51.63 52.00 -11.23
N TYR A 621 -51.34 51.88 -9.93
CA TYR A 621 -50.65 52.92 -9.18
C TYR A 621 -49.94 52.38 -7.94
N THR A 622 -48.83 52.99 -7.55
CA THR A 622 -48.13 52.74 -6.27
C THR A 622 -47.52 54.06 -5.77
N ALA A 623 -47.72 54.36 -4.48
CA ALA A 623 -47.14 55.54 -3.84
C ALA A 623 -46.83 55.30 -2.35
N PRO A 624 -45.92 56.09 -1.73
CA PRO A 624 -45.61 55.98 -0.31
C PRO A 624 -46.84 56.27 0.58
N LEU A 625 -46.92 55.57 1.71
CA LEU A 625 -47.81 55.81 2.85
C LEU A 625 -47.21 56.94 3.68
N ASP A 626 -47.85 58.11 3.67
CA ASP A 626 -47.58 59.14 4.67
C ASP A 626 -48.40 58.88 5.95
N LYS A 627 -48.13 59.64 7.02
CA LYS A 627 -48.80 59.44 8.32
C LYS A 627 -50.31 59.74 8.31
N ASP A 628 -50.80 60.40 7.27
CA ASP A 628 -52.19 60.85 7.13
C ASP A 628 -52.96 60.05 6.05
N THR A 629 -52.31 59.06 5.41
CA THR A 629 -52.91 58.25 4.34
C THR A 629 -53.92 57.25 4.93
N THR A 630 -55.21 57.53 4.80
CA THR A 630 -56.32 56.60 5.09
C THR A 630 -57.00 56.11 3.81
N LEU A 631 -57.84 55.07 3.89
CA LEU A 631 -58.64 54.63 2.74
C LEU A 631 -59.54 55.75 2.19
N ASP A 632 -60.15 56.56 3.06
CA ASP A 632 -60.96 57.71 2.68
C ASP A 632 -60.14 58.82 2.00
N GLU A 633 -58.91 59.03 2.46
CA GLU A 633 -57.96 59.98 1.85
C GLU A 633 -57.57 59.52 0.44
N ILE A 634 -57.27 58.23 0.28
CA ILE A 634 -56.99 57.62 -1.03
C ILE A 634 -58.23 57.78 -1.93
N TYR A 635 -59.44 57.45 -1.45
CA TYR A 635 -60.67 57.66 -2.21
C TYR A 635 -60.81 59.10 -2.69
N ARG A 636 -60.63 60.07 -1.78
CA ARG A 636 -60.74 61.50 -2.12
C ARG A 636 -59.68 61.91 -3.14
N ARG A 637 -58.42 61.50 -2.94
CA ARG A 637 -57.29 61.87 -3.79
C ARG A 637 -57.46 61.35 -5.22
N PHE A 638 -57.87 60.09 -5.39
CA PHE A 638 -58.03 59.48 -6.72
C PHE A 638 -59.38 59.73 -7.38
N ASN A 639 -60.35 60.36 -6.69
CA ASN A 639 -61.64 60.75 -7.28
C ASN A 639 -61.80 62.26 -7.49
N ILE A 640 -61.22 63.10 -6.63
CA ILE A 640 -61.37 64.56 -6.68
C ILE A 640 -60.09 65.24 -7.18
N GLU A 641 -58.93 64.89 -6.61
CA GLU A 641 -57.68 65.60 -6.87
C GLU A 641 -56.96 65.10 -8.12
N HIS A 642 -57.10 63.81 -8.45
CA HIS A 642 -56.50 63.12 -9.60
C HIS A 642 -55.00 63.44 -9.79
N PRO A 643 -54.09 62.66 -9.16
CA PRO A 643 -52.66 62.83 -9.35
C PRO A 643 -52.23 62.79 -10.82
N SER A 644 -51.33 63.66 -11.25
CA SER A 644 -50.92 63.80 -12.67
C SER A 644 -50.26 62.54 -13.26
N ASP A 645 -49.65 61.74 -12.40
CA ASP A 645 -49.00 60.46 -12.65
C ASP A 645 -49.97 59.27 -12.59
N TYR A 646 -51.20 59.47 -12.12
CA TYR A 646 -52.23 58.43 -12.09
C TYR A 646 -52.82 58.18 -13.48
N LYS A 647 -52.78 56.93 -13.95
CA LYS A 647 -53.28 56.51 -15.27
C LYS A 647 -54.47 55.54 -15.20
N GLY A 648 -54.91 55.18 -13.99
CA GLY A 648 -56.12 54.40 -13.76
C GLY A 648 -57.40 55.22 -13.89
N HIS A 649 -58.55 54.56 -13.82
CA HIS A 649 -59.84 55.27 -13.69
C HIS A 649 -60.08 55.69 -12.24
N SER A 650 -61.08 56.55 -12.02
CA SER A 650 -61.54 56.92 -10.68
C SER A 650 -61.82 55.68 -9.83
N LEU A 651 -61.40 55.70 -8.58
CA LEU A 651 -61.51 54.58 -7.65
C LEU A 651 -63.00 54.26 -7.40
N SER A 652 -63.42 53.07 -7.78
CA SER A 652 -64.83 52.67 -7.84
C SER A 652 -65.07 51.23 -7.40
N THR A 653 -66.34 50.86 -7.22
CA THR A 653 -66.74 49.51 -6.81
C THR A 653 -66.10 48.45 -7.71
N GLY A 654 -65.41 47.48 -7.10
CA GLY A 654 -64.63 46.49 -7.81
C GLY A 654 -63.12 46.68 -7.75
N ASP A 655 -62.62 47.87 -7.41
CA ASP A 655 -61.18 48.13 -7.29
C ASP A 655 -60.58 47.62 -5.97
N ILE A 656 -59.26 47.46 -5.91
CA ILE A 656 -58.55 46.97 -4.72
C ILE A 656 -57.43 47.92 -4.32
N VAL A 657 -57.38 48.29 -3.05
CA VAL A 657 -56.29 49.05 -2.43
C VAL A 657 -55.49 48.13 -1.53
N VAL A 658 -54.18 48.03 -1.75
CA VAL A 658 -53.27 47.22 -0.94
C VAL A 658 -52.33 48.12 -0.15
N PHE A 659 -52.34 48.00 1.17
CA PHE A 659 -51.33 48.61 2.03
C PHE A 659 -50.19 47.65 2.31
N ARG A 660 -48.96 48.17 2.28
CA ARG A 660 -47.74 47.48 2.71
C ARG A 660 -47.07 48.31 3.80
N GLN A 661 -47.19 47.87 5.05
CA GLN A 661 -46.62 48.55 6.21
C GLN A 661 -46.21 47.51 7.26
N ASP A 662 -45.08 47.76 7.96
CA ASP A 662 -44.59 46.93 9.08
C ASP A 662 -44.49 45.42 8.73
N GLY A 663 -44.04 45.11 7.50
CA GLY A 663 -43.90 43.74 7.02
C GLY A 663 -45.22 43.00 6.77
N LYS A 664 -46.37 43.70 6.78
CA LYS A 664 -47.70 43.14 6.51
C LYS A 664 -48.30 43.75 5.25
N GLN A 665 -48.97 42.90 4.47
CA GLN A 665 -49.79 43.31 3.33
C GLN A 665 -51.27 43.10 3.67
N THR A 666 -52.08 44.12 3.42
CA THR A 666 -53.54 44.06 3.64
C THR A 666 -54.26 44.63 2.41
N ALA A 667 -55.13 43.83 1.80
CA ALA A 667 -55.91 44.19 0.62
C ALA A 667 -57.35 44.56 1.00
N TYR A 668 -57.85 45.65 0.42
CA TYR A 668 -59.18 46.21 0.65
C TYR A 668 -59.91 46.34 -0.68
N TYR A 669 -61.01 45.62 -0.84
CA TYR A 669 -61.93 45.74 -1.95
C TYR A 669 -62.85 46.94 -1.75
N VAL A 670 -62.98 47.78 -2.77
CA VAL A 670 -63.91 48.92 -2.79
C VAL A 670 -65.30 48.39 -3.12
N ASP A 671 -66.21 48.48 -2.17
CA ASP A 671 -67.58 47.97 -2.30
C ASP A 671 -68.58 49.11 -2.59
N GLU A 672 -69.88 48.81 -2.65
CA GLU A 672 -70.91 49.83 -2.82
C GLU A 672 -70.85 50.92 -1.73
N GLY A 673 -71.11 52.18 -2.10
CA GLY A 673 -71.18 53.29 -1.14
C GLY A 673 -69.83 53.83 -0.65
N ALA A 674 -68.70 53.41 -1.26
CA ALA A 674 -67.33 53.68 -0.81
C ALA A 674 -66.97 52.98 0.52
N ASP A 675 -67.67 51.89 0.85
CA ASP A 675 -67.26 50.99 1.92
C ASP A 675 -66.09 50.10 1.47
N TYR A 676 -65.30 49.62 2.43
CA TYR A 676 -64.12 48.80 2.18
C TYR A 676 -64.21 47.45 2.88
N ARG A 677 -63.96 46.38 2.13
CA ARG A 677 -63.95 45.01 2.66
C ARG A 677 -62.55 44.41 2.56
N GLN A 678 -62.04 43.84 3.65
CA GLN A 678 -60.75 43.14 3.61
C GLN A 678 -60.90 41.83 2.83
N VAL A 679 -59.99 41.60 1.88
CA VAL A 679 -59.98 40.44 0.97
C VAL A 679 -58.62 39.71 1.06
N PRO A 680 -58.36 38.95 2.15
CA PRO A 680 -57.11 38.20 2.31
C PRO A 680 -56.88 37.15 1.20
N GLU A 681 -57.96 36.65 0.60
CA GLU A 681 -57.92 35.70 -0.53
C GLU A 681 -57.23 36.25 -1.78
N PHE A 682 -57.09 37.58 -1.89
CA PHE A 682 -56.36 38.22 -2.99
C PHE A 682 -54.89 37.77 -3.08
N PHE A 683 -54.33 37.19 -2.01
CA PHE A 683 -52.96 36.67 -1.98
C PHE A 683 -52.88 35.14 -2.07
N ALA A 684 -53.99 34.41 -2.19
CA ALA A 684 -54.00 32.95 -2.29
C ALA A 684 -53.83 32.45 -3.74
N GLN A 685 -52.91 31.53 -3.99
CA GLN A 685 -52.70 30.92 -5.32
C GLN A 685 -53.64 29.70 -5.55
N PRO A 686 -54.17 29.47 -6.77
CA PRO A 686 -54.92 28.25 -7.11
C PRO A 686 -54.00 27.09 -7.55
N GLU A 687 -54.12 25.93 -6.90
CA GLU A 687 -53.44 24.67 -7.28
C GLU A 687 -54.05 24.06 -8.58
N LYS A 688 -53.19 23.55 -9.47
CA LYS A 688 -53.57 22.95 -10.76
C LYS A 688 -53.42 21.42 -10.69
N GLN A 689 -54.51 20.66 -10.81
CA GLN A 689 -54.47 19.19 -10.89
C GLN A 689 -54.06 18.71 -12.29
N LEU A 690 -52.92 18.04 -12.41
CA LEU A 690 -52.46 17.40 -13.66
C LEU A 690 -53.07 16.00 -13.82
N THR A 691 -53.19 15.51 -15.06
CA THR A 691 -53.68 14.15 -15.38
C THR A 691 -52.53 13.13 -15.53
N PRO A 692 -52.75 11.81 -15.34
CA PRO A 692 -51.67 10.80 -15.49
C PRO A 692 -51.01 10.76 -16.88
N ASP A 693 -51.74 11.16 -17.92
CA ASP A 693 -51.23 11.23 -19.30
C ASP A 693 -50.19 12.36 -19.49
N GLU A 694 -50.23 13.40 -18.64
CA GLU A 694 -49.28 14.52 -18.66
C GLU A 694 -48.02 14.23 -17.84
N CYS A 695 -47.99 13.11 -17.10
CA CYS A 695 -46.89 12.69 -16.22
C CYS A 695 -46.19 11.40 -16.71
N MET A 696 -46.23 11.14 -18.01
CA MET A 696 -45.57 9.97 -18.61
C MET A 696 -44.08 10.25 -18.79
N THR A 697 -43.22 9.35 -18.32
CA THR A 697 -41.75 9.50 -18.43
C THR A 697 -41.20 9.15 -19.81
N GLY A 698 -42.06 8.72 -20.73
CA GLY A 698 -41.68 8.21 -22.05
C GLY A 698 -41.13 6.78 -22.04
N GLU A 699 -40.77 6.23 -20.87
CA GLU A 699 -40.30 4.86 -20.75
C GLU A 699 -41.44 3.83 -20.86
N GLN A 700 -41.17 2.72 -21.53
CA GLN A 700 -42.09 1.59 -21.66
C GLN A 700 -41.46 0.35 -21.01
N ILE A 701 -42.24 -0.33 -20.19
CA ILE A 701 -41.89 -1.64 -19.66
C ILE A 701 -42.69 -2.74 -20.32
N GLN A 702 -41.96 -3.79 -20.72
CA GLN A 702 -42.49 -4.98 -21.33
C GLN A 702 -42.58 -6.09 -20.28
N THR A 703 -43.78 -6.61 -20.04
CA THR A 703 -43.99 -7.84 -19.30
C THR A 703 -44.56 -8.91 -20.24
N PRO A 704 -44.55 -10.20 -19.86
CA PRO A 704 -45.24 -11.26 -20.63
C PRO A 704 -46.74 -11.02 -20.79
N ARG A 705 -47.33 -10.14 -19.96
CA ARG A 705 -48.75 -9.76 -19.96
C ARG A 705 -49.08 -8.49 -20.74
N GLY A 706 -48.08 -7.76 -21.25
CA GLY A 706 -48.31 -6.57 -22.08
C GLY A 706 -47.18 -5.53 -22.02
N ARG A 707 -47.34 -4.44 -22.76
CA ARG A 707 -46.50 -3.23 -22.66
C ARG A 707 -47.24 -2.17 -21.86
N PHE A 708 -46.57 -1.58 -20.89
CA PHE A 708 -47.11 -0.52 -20.05
C PHE A 708 -46.17 0.68 -20.06
N TYR A 709 -46.74 1.88 -20.08
CA TYR A 709 -45.97 3.11 -19.96
C TYR A 709 -45.71 3.41 -18.49
N LEU A 710 -44.50 3.86 -18.17
CA LEU A 710 -44.10 4.26 -16.83
C LEU A 710 -44.61 5.69 -16.55
N THR A 711 -45.11 5.90 -15.34
CA THR A 711 -45.55 7.21 -14.86
C THR A 711 -44.91 7.48 -13.51
N ASP A 712 -44.54 8.73 -13.24
CA ASP A 712 -43.96 9.15 -11.96
C ASP A 712 -45.01 9.35 -10.84
N ARG A 713 -46.22 8.81 -11.02
CA ARG A 713 -47.31 8.89 -10.04
C ARG A 713 -47.14 7.85 -8.94
N SER A 714 -47.48 8.22 -7.70
CA SER A 714 -47.60 7.25 -6.60
C SER A 714 -48.84 6.38 -6.76
N ARG A 715 -48.91 5.27 -6.01
CA ARG A 715 -50.08 4.39 -6.00
C ARG A 715 -51.35 5.14 -5.56
N GLU A 716 -51.25 5.95 -4.52
CA GLU A 716 -52.36 6.72 -3.96
C GLU A 716 -52.82 7.79 -4.95
N GLN A 717 -51.89 8.43 -5.67
CA GLN A 717 -52.20 9.40 -6.72
C GLN A 717 -52.89 8.75 -7.94
N MET A 718 -52.49 7.52 -8.28
CA MET A 718 -53.16 6.72 -9.32
C MET A 718 -54.55 6.27 -8.89
N GLU A 719 -54.72 5.82 -7.64
CA GLU A 719 -56.02 5.44 -7.07
C GLU A 719 -56.98 6.63 -6.96
N ALA A 720 -56.48 7.81 -6.54
CA ALA A 720 -57.25 9.07 -6.52
C ALA A 720 -57.66 9.54 -7.92
N ALA A 721 -56.84 9.24 -8.94
CA ALA A 721 -57.17 9.48 -10.35
C ALA A 721 -58.07 8.38 -10.97
N GLY A 722 -58.50 7.40 -10.19
CA GLY A 722 -59.43 6.34 -10.62
C GLY A 722 -58.77 5.10 -11.24
N TYR A 723 -57.44 4.94 -11.12
CA TYR A 723 -56.69 3.77 -11.56
C TYR A 723 -56.43 2.83 -10.38
N GLY A 724 -57.04 1.64 -10.40
CA GLY A 724 -56.89 0.64 -9.35
C GLY A 724 -55.71 -0.30 -9.59
N PHE A 725 -55.17 -0.87 -8.53
CA PHE A 725 -54.13 -1.89 -8.63
C PHE A 725 -54.62 -3.13 -9.39
N HIS A 726 -53.89 -3.53 -10.44
CA HIS A 726 -54.23 -4.68 -11.27
C HIS A 726 -53.34 -5.90 -10.95
N HIS A 727 -52.02 -5.73 -10.99
CA HIS A 727 -51.04 -6.77 -10.63
C HIS A 727 -49.63 -6.18 -10.47
N GLN A 728 -48.73 -6.94 -9.88
CA GLN A 728 -47.30 -6.61 -9.80
C GLN A 728 -46.53 -7.30 -10.93
N SER A 729 -45.43 -6.68 -11.39
CA SER A 729 -44.48 -7.29 -12.32
C SER A 729 -43.80 -8.51 -11.69
N GLU A 730 -43.34 -9.45 -12.53
CA GLU A 730 -42.74 -10.72 -12.06
C GLU A 730 -41.42 -10.53 -11.31
N ASP A 731 -40.69 -9.45 -11.61
CA ASP A 731 -39.47 -9.05 -10.90
C ASP A 731 -39.76 -8.29 -9.59
N GLY A 732 -41.04 -8.09 -9.25
CA GLY A 732 -41.49 -7.40 -8.05
C GLY A 732 -41.25 -5.89 -8.06
N ARG A 733 -40.64 -5.33 -9.12
CA ARG A 733 -40.18 -3.93 -9.15
C ARG A 733 -41.24 -2.91 -9.54
N TYR A 734 -42.36 -3.31 -10.13
CA TYR A 734 -43.40 -2.40 -10.61
C TYR A 734 -44.81 -2.88 -10.25
N LEU A 735 -45.69 -1.94 -9.91
CA LEU A 735 -47.13 -2.15 -9.78
C LEU A 735 -47.82 -1.63 -11.04
N ILE A 736 -48.74 -2.41 -11.61
CA ILE A 736 -49.53 -2.02 -12.77
C ILE A 736 -50.89 -1.53 -12.29
N MET A 737 -51.20 -0.26 -12.55
CA MET A 737 -52.43 0.44 -12.16
C MET A 737 -53.33 0.63 -13.39
N ALA A 738 -54.60 0.22 -13.33
CA ALA A 738 -55.52 0.25 -14.44
C ALA A 738 -56.92 0.74 -14.05
N ASN A 739 -57.59 1.45 -14.96
CA ASN A 739 -58.96 1.95 -14.77
C ASN A 739 -59.98 1.29 -15.73
N GLY A 740 -59.60 0.16 -16.35
CA GLY A 740 -60.42 -0.59 -17.30
C GLY A 740 -60.30 -0.18 -18.76
N THR A 741 -59.73 1.00 -19.06
CA THR A 741 -59.45 1.46 -20.45
C THR A 741 -57.98 1.73 -20.71
N ARG A 742 -57.23 2.13 -19.67
CA ARG A 742 -55.78 2.32 -19.72
C ARG A 742 -55.10 1.66 -18.53
N ALA A 743 -53.83 1.33 -18.71
CA ALA A 743 -52.98 0.74 -17.69
C ALA A 743 -51.59 1.37 -17.75
N PHE A 744 -51.07 1.70 -16.58
CA PHE A 744 -49.77 2.34 -16.38
C PHE A 744 -48.98 1.58 -15.34
N ALA A 745 -47.66 1.71 -15.39
CA ALA A 745 -46.78 1.13 -14.40
C ALA A 745 -46.20 2.19 -13.47
N ILE A 746 -46.05 1.83 -12.20
CA ILE A 746 -45.41 2.64 -11.17
C ILE A 746 -44.38 1.78 -10.41
N PRO A 747 -43.26 2.33 -9.90
CA PRO A 747 -42.27 1.56 -9.14
C PRO A 747 -42.83 1.02 -7.81
N ALA A 748 -42.48 -0.20 -7.43
CA ALA A 748 -42.80 -0.78 -6.13
C ALA A 748 -41.68 -0.42 -5.12
N GLN A 749 -41.87 0.62 -4.30
CA GLN A 749 -40.87 1.03 -3.29
C GLN A 749 -41.12 0.41 -1.90
N PRO A 750 -40.07 0.01 -1.15
CA PRO A 750 -40.11 -0.19 0.30
C PRO A 750 -39.99 1.16 1.03
N GLU A 751 -40.91 1.44 1.96
CA GLU A 751 -41.07 2.75 2.60
C GLU A 751 -39.99 3.08 3.65
N SER A 752 -39.43 4.30 3.59
CA SER A 752 -38.68 4.95 4.66
C SER A 752 -39.41 6.23 5.07
N HIS A 753 -39.70 6.39 6.37
CA HIS A 753 -40.61 7.40 6.93
C HIS A 753 -40.17 8.87 6.75
N ILE A 754 -39.00 9.13 6.17
CA ILE A 754 -38.49 10.48 5.85
C ILE A 754 -39.02 10.94 4.47
N LYS A 755 -39.28 9.99 3.56
CA LYS A 755 -39.67 10.25 2.17
C LYS A 755 -41.08 10.85 2.03
N THR A 756 -41.98 10.52 2.97
CA THR A 756 -43.36 11.04 2.99
C THR A 756 -43.42 12.51 3.40
N ALA A 757 -42.46 12.99 4.19
CA ALA A 757 -42.35 14.41 4.52
C ALA A 757 -41.89 15.20 3.28
N GLU A 758 -40.85 14.71 2.60
CA GLU A 758 -40.25 15.30 1.39
C GLU A 758 -41.24 15.38 0.22
N MET A 759 -41.97 14.30 -0.09
CA MET A 759 -42.98 14.28 -1.16
C MET A 759 -44.15 15.26 -0.98
N SER A 760 -44.39 15.79 0.23
CA SER A 760 -45.46 16.76 0.49
C SER A 760 -44.99 18.23 0.43
N THR A 761 -43.68 18.46 0.37
CA THR A 761 -43.07 19.81 0.44
C THR A 761 -42.06 20.10 -0.67
N GLU A 762 -41.54 19.09 -1.37
CA GLU A 762 -40.61 19.22 -2.50
C GLU A 762 -41.35 19.46 -3.81
N GLN A 763 -40.97 20.54 -4.51
CA GLN A 763 -41.55 20.89 -5.81
C GLN A 763 -40.75 20.33 -7.00
N ASN A 764 -39.55 19.79 -6.78
CA ASN A 764 -38.69 19.22 -7.83
C ASN A 764 -38.54 17.70 -7.64
N TYR A 765 -39.07 16.92 -8.60
CA TYR A 765 -39.19 15.46 -8.48
C TYR A 765 -37.87 14.69 -8.70
N ASN A 766 -36.79 15.37 -9.10
CA ASN A 766 -35.50 14.76 -9.40
C ASN A 766 -34.54 14.68 -8.18
N MET A 767 -34.93 15.17 -7.00
CA MET A 767 -34.05 15.30 -5.83
C MET A 767 -34.69 14.80 -4.52
N ILE A 768 -35.20 13.56 -4.49
CA ILE A 768 -35.56 12.90 -3.22
C ILE A 768 -34.30 12.25 -2.63
N ASP A 769 -33.35 13.06 -2.18
CA ASP A 769 -32.02 12.66 -1.68
C ASP A 769 -31.82 12.79 -0.16
N GLY A 770 -32.87 13.19 0.58
CA GLY A 770 -32.82 13.40 2.02
C GLY A 770 -32.51 14.85 2.44
N MET A 771 -32.49 15.80 1.51
CA MET A 771 -32.28 17.23 1.76
C MET A 771 -33.37 18.10 1.13
N MET A 772 -34.15 18.83 1.95
CA MET A 772 -35.18 19.75 1.44
C MET A 772 -34.58 21.01 0.76
N ASN A 773 -34.54 21.06 -0.57
CA ASN A 773 -34.15 22.24 -1.36
C ASN A 773 -35.18 22.62 -2.46
N ASN A 774 -35.91 23.72 -2.26
CA ASN A 774 -37.02 24.14 -3.13
C ASN A 774 -36.66 25.19 -4.20
N ALA A 775 -35.40 25.33 -4.64
CA ALA A 775 -34.98 26.32 -5.64
C ALA A 775 -34.32 25.67 -6.87
N PRO A 776 -34.55 26.18 -8.10
CA PRO A 776 -33.87 25.69 -9.31
C PRO A 776 -32.36 25.86 -9.18
N SER A 777 -31.57 24.91 -9.70
CA SER A 777 -30.11 25.00 -9.63
C SER A 777 -29.56 26.02 -10.66
N MET A 778 -28.34 26.51 -10.43
CA MET A 778 -27.68 27.44 -11.36
C MET A 778 -27.55 26.84 -12.77
N GLU A 779 -27.31 25.52 -12.86
CA GLU A 779 -27.27 24.74 -14.12
C GLU A 779 -28.64 24.67 -14.83
N GLU A 780 -29.74 24.53 -14.09
CA GLU A 780 -31.09 24.49 -14.68
C GLU A 780 -31.51 25.87 -15.22
N LEU A 781 -31.13 26.95 -14.53
CA LEU A 781 -31.33 28.32 -15.01
C LEU A 781 -30.48 28.63 -16.23
N GLU A 782 -29.26 28.11 -16.28
CA GLU A 782 -28.35 28.23 -17.43
C GLU A 782 -28.90 27.49 -18.66
N ALA A 783 -29.45 26.28 -18.48
CA ALA A 783 -30.08 25.52 -19.56
C ALA A 783 -31.29 26.27 -20.15
N ARG A 784 -32.06 26.96 -19.31
CA ARG A 784 -33.20 27.80 -19.72
C ARG A 784 -32.75 29.03 -20.50
N VAL A 785 -31.69 29.71 -20.06
CA VAL A 785 -31.10 30.84 -20.79
C VAL A 785 -30.51 30.39 -22.13
N LYS A 786 -29.82 29.24 -22.18
CA LYS A 786 -29.32 28.63 -23.43
C LYS A 786 -30.45 28.22 -24.38
N ALA A 787 -31.62 27.88 -23.84
CA ALA A 787 -32.84 27.64 -24.62
C ALA A 787 -33.56 28.93 -25.05
N GLY A 788 -33.09 30.11 -24.66
CA GLY A 788 -33.67 31.41 -25.01
C GLY A 788 -34.85 31.83 -24.14
N GLU A 789 -35.05 31.21 -22.98
CA GLU A 789 -36.09 31.55 -22.02
C GLU A 789 -35.64 32.71 -21.10
N GLN A 790 -36.59 33.58 -20.71
CA GLN A 790 -36.33 34.62 -19.71
C GLN A 790 -36.44 34.02 -18.30
N ILE A 791 -35.40 34.16 -17.50
CA ILE A 791 -35.36 33.74 -16.09
C ILE A 791 -35.45 34.96 -15.15
N SER A 792 -36.06 34.76 -13.98
CA SER A 792 -36.26 35.82 -12.98
C SER A 792 -34.99 36.05 -12.14
N LEU A 793 -34.70 37.30 -11.80
CA LEU A 793 -33.62 37.65 -10.85
C LEU A 793 -33.81 37.00 -9.48
N LEU A 794 -35.06 36.73 -9.07
CA LEU A 794 -35.36 35.98 -7.86
C LEU A 794 -34.89 34.52 -7.95
N ASP A 795 -35.11 33.84 -9.08
CA ASP A 795 -34.72 32.43 -9.25
C ASP A 795 -33.20 32.29 -9.19
N VAL A 796 -32.48 33.25 -9.78
CA VAL A 796 -31.02 33.34 -9.79
C VAL A 796 -30.48 33.62 -8.39
N ALA A 797 -31.14 34.51 -7.66
CA ALA A 797 -30.77 34.85 -6.29
C ALA A 797 -31.06 33.70 -5.30
N GLU A 798 -32.14 32.94 -5.49
CA GLU A 798 -32.45 31.74 -4.72
C GLU A 798 -31.49 30.59 -5.03
N ALA A 799 -31.12 30.39 -6.31
CA ALA A 799 -30.11 29.43 -6.73
C ALA A 799 -28.73 29.76 -6.14
N ALA A 800 -28.30 31.03 -6.21
CA ALA A 800 -27.06 31.50 -5.61
C ALA A 800 -27.06 31.39 -4.07
N LYS A 801 -28.20 31.65 -3.42
CA LYS A 801 -28.39 31.42 -1.98
C LYS A 801 -28.35 29.93 -1.64
N ALA A 802 -28.88 29.05 -2.48
CA ALA A 802 -28.85 27.61 -2.28
C ALA A 802 -27.43 27.06 -2.41
N GLU A 803 -26.63 27.54 -3.37
CA GLU A 803 -25.21 27.23 -3.49
C GLU A 803 -24.40 27.75 -2.29
N ALA A 804 -24.66 29.00 -1.85
CA ALA A 804 -24.01 29.57 -0.67
C ALA A 804 -24.45 28.89 0.66
N LYS A 805 -25.60 28.21 0.68
CA LYS A 805 -26.12 27.42 1.81
C LYS A 805 -25.78 25.94 1.75
N LYS A 806 -25.15 25.42 0.68
CA LYS A 806 -24.56 24.08 0.72
C LYS A 806 -23.57 24.06 1.89
N PRO A 807 -23.67 23.10 2.81
CA PRO A 807 -22.91 23.17 4.05
C PRO A 807 -21.42 23.06 3.72
N LYS A 808 -20.65 24.11 4.04
CA LYS A 808 -19.31 23.92 4.60
C LYS A 808 -19.50 22.90 5.72
N GLN A 809 -18.94 21.70 5.59
CA GLN A 809 -19.07 20.63 6.58
C GLN A 809 -18.57 21.12 7.96
N THR A 810 -19.46 21.72 8.75
CA THR A 810 -19.26 21.96 10.16
C THR A 810 -19.64 20.69 10.91
N ARG A 811 -18.59 19.91 11.20
CA ARG A 811 -18.38 19.11 12.41
C ARG A 811 -19.51 19.22 13.45
N LYS A 812 -20.09 18.08 13.81
CA LYS A 812 -20.64 17.86 15.16
C LYS A 812 -19.52 18.16 16.16
N THR A 813 -19.62 19.29 16.85
CA THR A 813 -18.75 19.60 17.98
C THR A 813 -19.34 18.99 19.24
N THR A 814 -18.56 18.11 19.85
CA THR A 814 -18.66 17.71 21.25
C THR A 814 -18.79 18.95 22.14
N GLN A 815 -19.69 18.87 23.11
CA GLN A 815 -20.00 19.91 24.09
C GLN A 815 -18.72 20.48 24.74
N LYS A 816 -18.38 21.74 24.43
CA LYS A 816 -17.41 22.54 25.19
C LYS A 816 -18.16 23.54 26.08
N GLN A 817 -17.95 23.38 27.38
CA GLN A 817 -18.44 24.27 28.43
C GLN A 817 -18.01 25.72 28.17
N LYS A 818 -18.98 26.65 28.24
CA LYS A 818 -18.77 28.09 28.09
C LYS A 818 -17.88 28.65 29.21
N LYS A 819 -16.70 29.15 28.86
CA LYS A 819 -15.95 30.10 29.73
C LYS A 819 -16.64 31.47 29.67
N PRO A 820 -16.82 32.16 30.82
CA PRO A 820 -17.42 33.49 30.83
C PRO A 820 -16.45 34.55 30.28
N SER A 821 -17.00 35.55 29.59
CA SER A 821 -16.24 36.62 28.94
C SER A 821 -15.48 37.50 29.95
N ILE A 822 -14.33 38.02 29.51
CA ILE A 822 -13.40 38.87 30.30
C ILE A 822 -14.11 40.08 30.93
N ARG A 823 -15.22 40.55 30.32
CA ARG A 823 -16.03 41.65 30.83
C ARG A 823 -16.84 41.29 32.09
N ALA A 824 -17.24 40.02 32.23
CA ALA A 824 -17.90 39.50 33.43
C ALA A 824 -16.89 39.24 34.56
N GLN A 825 -15.66 38.82 34.22
CA GLN A 825 -14.58 38.64 35.20
C GLN A 825 -14.07 39.97 35.77
N LEU A 826 -14.02 41.04 34.97
CA LEU A 826 -13.65 42.38 35.44
C LEU A 826 -14.71 43.01 36.36
N ALA A 827 -15.98 42.65 36.20
CA ALA A 827 -17.07 43.11 37.06
C ALA A 827 -17.04 42.39 38.43
N ALA A 828 -16.76 41.08 38.44
CA ALA A 828 -16.62 40.30 39.68
C ALA A 828 -15.40 40.73 40.52
N ALA A 829 -14.26 41.00 39.87
CA ALA A 829 -13.05 41.45 40.57
C ALA A 829 -13.19 42.85 41.22
N LYS A 830 -14.06 43.72 40.68
CA LYS A 830 -14.38 45.04 41.26
C LYS A 830 -15.32 44.96 42.46
N GLU A 831 -16.14 43.91 42.58
CA GLU A 831 -16.95 43.68 43.79
C GLU A 831 -16.15 43.05 44.94
N GLU A 832 -15.17 42.18 44.64
CA GLU A 832 -14.32 41.57 45.67
C GLU A 832 -13.33 42.56 46.32
N GLN A 833 -12.85 43.56 45.57
CA GLN A 833 -11.99 44.62 46.14
C GLN A 833 -12.71 45.56 47.12
N LYS A 834 -14.06 45.55 47.17
CA LYS A 834 -14.83 46.34 48.14
C LYS A 834 -15.03 45.65 49.50
N LYS A 835 -14.61 44.39 49.69
CA LYS A 835 -14.96 43.58 50.87
C LYS A 835 -13.83 43.19 51.83
N ARG A 836 -12.60 43.73 51.72
CA ARG A 836 -11.54 43.44 52.70
C ARG A 836 -11.00 44.71 53.39
N PRO A 837 -10.99 44.76 54.75
CA PRO A 837 -10.37 45.86 55.50
C PRO A 837 -8.83 45.69 55.60
N PRO A 838 -8.07 46.75 55.95
CA PRO A 838 -6.62 46.75 55.85
C PRO A 838 -5.88 46.35 57.14
N ALA A 839 -4.56 46.14 56.98
CA ALA A 839 -3.47 45.96 57.97
C ALA A 839 -2.94 44.51 58.07
N ARG A 840 -1.64 44.23 58.17
CA ARG A 840 -0.50 45.05 58.64
C ARG A 840 0.82 44.41 58.15
N GLU A 841 1.79 45.24 57.78
CA GLU A 841 3.18 44.84 57.49
C GLU A 841 3.86 44.12 58.66
N LYS A 842 4.76 43.18 58.36
CA LYS A 842 6.04 43.00 59.07
C LYS A 842 7.06 42.22 58.23
N SER A 843 8.25 42.77 58.24
CA SER A 843 9.48 42.51 57.51
C SER A 843 10.23 41.25 57.97
N LYS A 844 11.04 40.67 57.05
CA LYS A 844 12.44 40.18 57.19
C LYS A 844 12.73 39.16 56.07
N GLU A 845 13.61 39.40 55.10
CA GLU A 845 15.10 39.37 55.10
C GLU A 845 15.75 37.98 55.24
N MET A 846 16.77 37.77 54.38
CA MET A 846 17.86 36.77 54.32
C MET A 846 17.58 35.44 53.58
N GLU A 847 18.23 35.25 52.41
CA GLU A 847 19.52 34.52 52.19
C GLU A 847 19.31 33.02 52.40
N VAL A 848 19.46 32.14 51.40
CA VAL A 848 20.67 31.81 50.60
C VAL A 848 20.30 31.33 49.20
#